data_AF-A0A970EHA3-F1
#
_entry.id   AF-A0A970EHA3-F1
#
_cell.length_a   1.000
_cell.length_b   1.000
_cell.length_c   1.000
_cell.angle_alpha   90.00
_cell.angle_beta   90.00
_cell.angle_gamma   90.00
#
_symmetry.space_group_name_H-M   'P 1'
#
loop_
_entity.id
_entity.type
_entity.pdbx_description
1 polymer ?
#
loop_
_entity_poly.entity_id
_entity_poly.type
_entity_poly.pdbx_seq_one_letter_code
_entity_poly.pdbx_strand_id
1 'polypeptide(L)'
;MKKLRMIIALILCVSLIPVFAFSDTKVLRWEFVKKFEDLNFIHSRIYSERFLDVSGKDPFSDTLEGAAAAGIIEKSGFFRPYEAIKVEDAVKMVISALLYLKCDLGSGDFITLAKKYGLIDDDTSLSGDLTAEGAARIFSKMTEIYENVPLSVGNEEIDKKINAVRQGLKNCDNETAKNTAKNYFDIAMQKIIQNNSESEVKRAYEEIELAYGAINYNRKSIMTGSYIFDDNGGLIQGHGGNVFYDNITGKYYWYGEARKTSKVPQHLQKYADWGWRIGVACYSSTDLYNWKFESIALEMLEGYEGMKYPQSDIKVGEVIERPKVLYNEKTGKYVMWMHIDNGSYGYSRAGVAVSDSPAGPFKYIESFRPGGKMSRDMTVFKDKDGKAYIYFSTDENGCLAVCKLSDDYLRPEGEAIYCLSWKWREAPAVFRYKDTYYLITSGCTGWDPNEADYATAKSPLGPWTQHGNPCVGEGANKTFGGQGYWVLPVDEEKGHFIFMADIWRPSRHTESSYIWLPIQILSDGSIRIEWVDEWTLEDLGNKVLEPDDLYVYYGDWIKLPKTVKTIIRGEEKDANVLWDSADFRKVGHYEISGKVEGFKNSYVTQNVYIMPEDIVYFVDCGADNNNELEKIKGNLYNSVADQEYKKDGKTNKMWGYVSDNKA
;
A
#
# COMPACT_ATOMS: atom_id res chain seq x y z
N MET A 1 -22.45 55.14 13.24
CA MET A 1 -23.24 53.91 13.47
C MET A 1 -23.44 53.06 12.22
N LYS A 2 -24.02 53.57 11.10
CA LYS A 2 -24.11 52.81 9.82
C LYS A 2 -22.75 52.30 9.32
N LYS A 3 -21.73 53.17 9.22
CA LYS A 3 -20.35 52.77 8.87
C LYS A 3 -19.70 51.76 9.82
N LEU A 4 -20.04 51.76 11.11
CA LEU A 4 -19.50 50.83 12.12
C LEU A 4 -20.16 49.44 12.01
N ARG A 5 -21.47 49.38 11.78
CA ARG A 5 -22.21 48.13 11.49
C ARG A 5 -21.79 47.49 10.16
N MET A 6 -21.36 48.31 9.22
CA MET A 6 -20.84 47.91 7.89
C MET A 6 -19.40 47.38 7.95
N ILE A 7 -18.53 48.01 8.74
CA ILE A 7 -17.19 47.46 9.05
C ILE A 7 -17.33 46.11 9.75
N ILE A 8 -18.30 45.97 10.67
CA ILE A 8 -18.60 44.68 11.31
C ILE A 8 -19.13 43.66 10.30
N ALA A 9 -20.01 44.02 9.35
CA ALA A 9 -20.52 43.10 8.33
C ALA A 9 -19.48 42.66 7.30
N LEU A 10 -18.57 43.55 6.89
CA LEU A 10 -17.45 43.24 5.98
C LEU A 10 -16.33 42.47 6.69
N ILE A 11 -16.00 42.84 7.93
CA ILE A 11 -15.13 42.02 8.79
C ILE A 11 -15.79 40.66 9.00
N LEU A 12 -17.09 40.56 9.22
CA LEU A 12 -17.76 39.26 9.29
C LEU A 12 -17.68 38.52 7.95
N CYS A 13 -17.99 39.09 6.80
CA CYS A 13 -17.89 38.38 5.52
C CYS A 13 -16.45 37.97 5.15
N VAL A 14 -15.44 38.77 5.47
CA VAL A 14 -14.02 38.51 5.14
C VAL A 14 -13.32 37.68 6.21
N SER A 15 -13.71 37.80 7.49
CA SER A 15 -13.17 37.01 8.63
C SER A 15 -13.95 35.73 8.91
N LEU A 16 -15.18 35.57 8.40
CA LEU A 16 -15.97 34.35 8.55
C LEU A 16 -15.67 33.32 7.47
N ILE A 17 -15.04 33.68 6.35
CA ILE A 17 -14.54 32.70 5.36
C ILE A 17 -13.52 31.75 6.02
N PRO A 18 -12.57 32.24 6.85
CA PRO A 18 -11.76 31.36 7.70
C PRO A 18 -12.55 30.63 8.79
N VAL A 19 -13.51 31.26 9.47
CA VAL A 19 -14.22 30.62 10.62
C VAL A 19 -15.16 29.49 10.19
N PHE A 20 -15.75 29.58 8.99
CA PHE A 20 -16.46 28.47 8.35
C PHE A 20 -15.52 27.34 7.93
N ALA A 21 -14.27 27.67 7.56
CA ALA A 21 -13.26 26.71 7.09
C ALA A 21 -12.38 26.08 8.20
N PHE A 22 -12.28 26.69 9.40
CA PHE A 22 -11.29 26.32 10.42
C PHE A 22 -11.83 26.12 11.86
N SER A 23 -13.15 26.01 12.09
CA SER A 23 -13.68 25.76 13.46
C SER A 23 -14.27 24.34 13.64
N ASP A 24 -13.58 23.53 14.46
CA ASP A 24 -13.85 22.08 14.65
C ASP A 24 -14.82 21.72 15.79
N THR A 25 -15.36 22.68 16.54
CA THR A 25 -16.27 22.38 17.67
C THR A 25 -17.72 22.79 17.39
N LYS A 26 -18.63 21.81 17.39
CA LYS A 26 -20.10 21.99 17.26
C LYS A 26 -20.71 23.04 18.22
N VAL A 27 -20.10 23.27 19.38
CA VAL A 27 -20.56 24.24 20.39
C VAL A 27 -20.49 25.68 19.88
N LEU A 28 -19.43 26.06 19.15
CA LEU A 28 -19.27 27.40 18.60
C LEU A 28 -20.20 27.65 17.40
N ARG A 29 -20.46 26.63 16.57
CA ARG A 29 -21.43 26.72 15.47
C ARG A 29 -22.87 26.87 15.97
N TRP A 30 -23.22 26.19 17.06
CA TRP A 30 -24.57 26.23 17.66
C TRP A 30 -24.87 27.55 18.40
N GLU A 31 -23.95 28.07 19.22
CA GLU A 31 -24.13 29.40 19.82
C GLU A 31 -24.18 30.52 18.77
N PHE A 32 -23.50 30.34 17.64
CA PHE A 32 -23.46 31.32 16.57
C PHE A 32 -24.75 31.36 15.75
N VAL A 33 -25.34 30.22 15.37
CA VAL A 33 -26.68 30.16 14.74
C VAL A 33 -27.72 30.84 15.65
N LYS A 34 -27.65 30.59 16.95
CA LYS A 34 -28.56 31.19 17.94
C LYS A 34 -28.39 32.71 18.07
N LYS A 35 -27.14 33.22 18.09
CA LYS A 35 -26.86 34.68 18.08
C LYS A 35 -27.18 35.36 16.75
N PHE A 36 -27.07 34.65 15.62
CA PHE A 36 -27.42 35.16 14.30
C PHE A 36 -28.94 35.19 14.10
N GLU A 37 -29.67 34.22 14.67
CA GLU A 37 -31.15 34.26 14.81
C GLU A 37 -31.62 35.43 15.68
N ASP A 38 -30.95 35.72 16.80
CA ASP A 38 -31.23 36.90 17.63
C ASP A 38 -30.98 38.22 16.87
N LEU A 39 -29.95 38.28 16.03
CA LEU A 39 -29.67 39.41 15.13
C LEU A 39 -30.70 39.53 13.98
N ASN A 40 -31.17 38.40 13.43
CA ASN A 40 -32.24 38.36 12.43
C ASN A 40 -33.61 38.72 13.03
N PHE A 41 -33.86 38.44 14.31
CA PHE A 41 -35.04 38.91 15.03
C PHE A 41 -35.03 40.43 15.22
N ILE A 42 -33.84 41.03 15.43
CA ILE A 42 -33.66 42.48 15.38
C ILE A 42 -33.87 43.02 13.96
N HIS A 43 -33.44 42.28 12.93
CA HIS A 43 -33.54 42.69 11.52
C HIS A 43 -34.99 42.67 10.99
N SER A 44 -35.77 41.63 11.28
CA SER A 44 -37.19 41.53 10.88
C SER A 44 -38.06 42.56 11.61
N ARG A 45 -37.75 42.84 12.89
CA ARG A 45 -38.46 43.86 13.69
C ARG A 45 -38.16 45.28 13.22
N ILE A 46 -36.93 45.56 12.76
CA ILE A 46 -36.58 46.85 12.15
C ILE A 46 -37.22 47.00 10.75
N TYR A 47 -37.33 45.93 9.97
CA TYR A 47 -38.03 45.92 8.68
C TYR A 47 -39.53 46.23 8.86
N SER A 48 -40.17 45.64 9.88
CA SER A 48 -41.58 45.90 10.20
C SER A 48 -41.84 47.27 10.85
N GLU A 49 -40.91 47.79 11.67
CA GLU A 49 -41.13 49.03 12.44
C GLU A 49 -40.66 50.32 11.73
N ARG A 50 -39.89 50.25 10.63
CA ARG A 50 -39.37 51.45 9.94
C ARG A 50 -39.65 51.58 8.44
N PHE A 51 -40.21 50.56 7.77
CA PHE A 51 -40.45 50.59 6.31
C PHE A 51 -41.89 50.33 5.88
N LEU A 52 -42.83 50.20 6.82
CA LEU A 52 -44.25 50.39 6.53
C LEU A 52 -44.59 51.86 6.77
N ASP A 53 -44.62 52.66 5.70
CA ASP A 53 -45.36 53.92 5.75
C ASP A 53 -46.85 53.61 5.95
N VAL A 54 -47.62 54.55 6.50
CA VAL A 54 -49.02 54.44 6.95
C VAL A 54 -50.01 54.07 5.82
N SER A 55 -49.50 53.83 4.61
CA SER A 55 -50.23 53.35 3.43
C SER A 55 -49.92 51.89 3.02
N GLY A 56 -48.98 51.21 3.68
CA GLY A 56 -48.72 49.77 3.47
C GLY A 56 -48.07 49.39 2.14
N LYS A 57 -47.32 50.30 1.49
CA LYS A 57 -46.54 49.99 0.27
C LYS A 57 -45.03 50.11 0.48
N ASP A 58 -44.30 49.14 -0.07
CA ASP A 58 -42.82 49.11 -0.14
C ASP A 58 -42.31 50.13 -1.18
N PRO A 59 -41.47 51.12 -0.78
CA PRO A 59 -40.99 52.16 -1.67
C PRO A 59 -40.01 51.69 -2.75
N PHE A 60 -39.58 50.42 -2.76
CA PHE A 60 -38.65 49.88 -3.77
C PHE A 60 -39.28 48.87 -4.74
N SER A 61 -40.57 48.58 -4.61
CA SER A 61 -41.29 47.60 -5.45
C SER A 61 -41.37 47.97 -6.93
N ASP A 62 -41.23 49.24 -7.30
CA ASP A 62 -41.36 49.73 -8.67
C ASP A 62 -40.02 49.85 -9.44
N THR A 63 -38.91 49.38 -8.88
CA THR A 63 -37.62 49.31 -9.58
C THR A 63 -37.30 47.89 -10.05
N LEU A 64 -36.81 47.76 -11.29
CA LEU A 64 -36.44 46.48 -11.92
C LEU A 64 -35.40 45.69 -11.10
N GLU A 65 -34.60 46.39 -10.29
CA GLU A 65 -33.56 45.86 -9.41
C GLU A 65 -34.11 45.34 -8.08
N GLY A 66 -35.14 45.98 -7.50
CA GLY A 66 -35.82 45.51 -6.29
C GLY A 66 -36.59 44.20 -6.54
N ALA A 67 -37.20 44.06 -7.71
CA ALA A 67 -37.87 42.82 -8.13
C ALA A 67 -36.89 41.66 -8.35
N ALA A 68 -35.67 41.93 -8.83
CA ALA A 68 -34.63 40.92 -9.01
C ALA A 68 -34.07 40.41 -7.66
N ALA A 69 -33.86 41.32 -6.69
CA ALA A 69 -33.41 40.95 -5.35
C ALA A 69 -34.45 40.09 -4.61
N ALA A 70 -35.74 40.46 -4.66
CA ALA A 70 -36.83 39.69 -4.07
C ALA A 70 -37.00 38.31 -4.74
N GLY A 71 -36.94 38.23 -6.07
CA GLY A 71 -37.07 36.98 -6.80
C GLY A 71 -35.90 35.99 -6.63
N ILE A 72 -34.69 36.48 -6.31
CA ILE A 72 -33.52 35.65 -5.99
C ILE A 72 -33.60 35.09 -4.56
N ILE A 73 -34.09 35.88 -3.60
CA ILE A 73 -34.30 35.46 -2.21
C ILE A 73 -35.37 34.36 -2.11
N GLU A 74 -36.44 34.47 -2.92
CA GLU A 74 -37.52 33.49 -2.94
C GLU A 74 -37.11 32.15 -3.59
N LYS A 75 -36.26 32.19 -4.63
CA LYS A 75 -35.75 30.99 -5.33
C LYS A 75 -34.57 30.30 -4.65
N SER A 76 -33.89 30.95 -3.70
CA SER A 76 -32.72 30.40 -3.00
C SER A 76 -33.06 29.54 -1.77
N GLY A 77 -34.36 29.33 -1.49
CA GLY A 77 -34.77 28.35 -0.47
C GLY A 77 -34.43 28.76 0.96
N PHE A 78 -34.62 30.04 1.31
CA PHE A 78 -34.34 30.62 2.64
C PHE A 78 -35.08 29.98 3.85
N PHE A 79 -35.99 29.02 3.62
CA PHE A 79 -36.79 28.36 4.65
C PHE A 79 -36.73 26.82 4.58
N ARG A 80 -35.52 26.24 4.58
CA ARG A 80 -35.36 24.83 4.98
C ARG A 80 -34.29 24.70 6.06
N PRO A 81 -34.63 24.20 7.26
CA PRO A 81 -33.61 23.81 8.21
C PRO A 81 -33.08 22.42 7.82
N TYR A 82 -31.78 22.19 8.02
CA TYR A 82 -31.08 20.88 8.01
C TYR A 82 -30.40 20.34 6.75
N GLU A 83 -29.89 21.17 5.83
CA GLU A 83 -28.91 20.69 4.82
C GLU A 83 -27.67 21.59 4.76
N ALA A 84 -26.50 20.99 4.61
CA ALA A 84 -25.25 21.70 4.39
C ALA A 84 -25.36 22.55 3.12
N ILE A 85 -25.21 23.87 3.26
CA ILE A 85 -25.28 24.82 2.14
C ILE A 85 -24.20 24.42 1.13
N LYS A 86 -24.58 24.11 -0.12
CA LYS A 86 -23.63 23.83 -1.19
C LYS A 86 -22.76 25.06 -1.44
N VAL A 87 -21.49 24.87 -1.81
CA VAL A 87 -20.56 25.99 -2.07
C VAL A 87 -21.14 26.99 -3.06
N GLU A 88 -21.84 26.54 -4.10
CA GLU A 88 -22.55 27.42 -5.03
C GLU A 88 -23.62 28.30 -4.37
N ASP A 89 -24.29 27.82 -3.33
CA ASP A 89 -25.33 28.57 -2.61
C ASP A 89 -24.74 29.54 -1.60
N ALA A 90 -23.62 29.17 -0.94
CA ALA A 90 -22.83 30.09 -0.14
C ALA A 90 -22.23 31.22 -1.01
N VAL A 91 -21.81 30.90 -2.23
CA VAL A 91 -21.31 31.87 -3.21
C VAL A 91 -22.44 32.76 -3.73
N LYS A 92 -23.63 32.23 -4.02
CA LYS A 92 -24.82 33.05 -4.32
C LYS A 92 -25.16 33.99 -3.17
N MET A 93 -25.06 33.54 -1.91
CA MET A 93 -25.27 34.40 -0.74
C MET A 93 -24.25 35.55 -0.66
N VAL A 94 -22.97 35.28 -0.96
CA VAL A 94 -21.93 36.32 -1.02
C VAL A 94 -22.18 37.29 -2.17
N ILE A 95 -22.55 36.79 -3.36
CA ILE A 95 -22.91 37.61 -4.52
C ILE A 95 -24.13 38.50 -4.20
N SER A 96 -25.17 37.95 -3.57
CA SER A 96 -26.35 38.71 -3.14
C SER A 96 -25.99 39.77 -2.10
N ALA A 97 -25.10 39.47 -1.15
CA ALA A 97 -24.61 40.45 -0.18
C ALA A 97 -23.80 41.58 -0.83
N LEU A 98 -22.95 41.26 -1.81
CA LEU A 98 -22.14 42.23 -2.56
C LEU A 98 -23.01 43.10 -3.49
N LEU A 99 -24.04 42.52 -4.13
CA LEU A 99 -25.02 43.25 -4.94
C LEU A 99 -25.89 44.18 -4.09
N TYR A 100 -26.30 43.75 -2.89
CA TYR A 100 -27.03 44.58 -1.94
C TYR A 100 -26.18 45.75 -1.43
N LEU A 101 -24.89 45.51 -1.15
CA LEU A 101 -23.92 46.56 -0.79
C LEU A 101 -23.70 47.59 -1.93
N LYS A 102 -23.76 47.16 -3.20
CA LYS A 102 -23.68 48.07 -4.36
C LYS A 102 -24.87 49.03 -4.41
N CYS A 103 -26.09 48.54 -4.15
CA CYS A 103 -27.32 49.34 -4.16
C CYS A 103 -27.35 50.42 -3.06
N ASP A 104 -26.73 50.18 -1.90
CA ASP A 104 -26.83 51.05 -0.72
C ASP A 104 -25.66 52.09 -0.60
N LEU A 105 -24.55 51.90 -1.34
CA LEU A 105 -23.34 52.73 -1.24
C LEU A 105 -22.99 53.56 -2.50
N GLY A 106 -23.51 53.18 -3.66
CA GLY A 106 -23.01 53.70 -4.95
C GLY A 106 -21.67 53.08 -5.36
N SER A 107 -21.41 53.03 -6.67
CA SER A 107 -20.36 52.22 -7.30
C SER A 107 -18.91 52.57 -6.89
N GLY A 108 -18.62 53.83 -6.53
CA GLY A 108 -17.26 54.30 -6.22
C GLY A 108 -16.69 53.84 -4.87
N ASP A 109 -17.51 53.80 -3.82
CA ASP A 109 -17.08 53.44 -2.46
C ASP A 109 -16.83 51.93 -2.32
N PHE A 110 -17.55 51.10 -3.09
CA PHE A 110 -17.36 49.66 -3.15
C PHE A 110 -16.00 49.27 -3.79
N ILE A 111 -15.64 49.91 -4.91
CA ILE A 111 -14.38 49.64 -5.64
C ILE A 111 -13.17 49.94 -4.76
N THR A 112 -13.22 51.06 -4.03
CA THR A 112 -12.14 51.47 -3.11
C THR A 112 -11.94 50.45 -1.98
N LEU A 113 -13.03 49.90 -1.46
CA LEU A 113 -12.97 48.90 -0.40
C LEU A 113 -12.51 47.53 -0.93
N ALA A 114 -12.94 47.14 -2.12
CA ALA A 114 -12.55 45.88 -2.78
C ALA A 114 -11.05 45.84 -3.11
N LYS A 115 -10.46 46.95 -3.57
CA LYS A 115 -9.00 47.09 -3.74
C LYS A 115 -8.25 46.96 -2.43
N LYS A 116 -8.73 47.64 -1.38
CA LYS A 116 -8.10 47.63 -0.04
C LYS A 116 -7.99 46.24 0.59
N TYR A 117 -8.89 45.33 0.26
CA TYR A 117 -8.89 43.94 0.75
C TYR A 117 -8.43 42.93 -0.32
N GLY A 118 -7.84 43.38 -1.43
CA GLY A 118 -7.25 42.51 -2.46
C GLY A 118 -8.25 41.71 -3.30
N LEU A 119 -9.51 42.14 -3.37
CA LEU A 119 -10.56 41.46 -4.13
C LEU A 119 -10.54 41.82 -5.63
N ILE A 120 -9.89 42.93 -5.99
CA ILE A 120 -9.65 43.41 -7.36
C ILE A 120 -8.29 44.13 -7.42
N ASP A 121 -7.60 44.11 -8.57
CA ASP A 121 -6.30 44.76 -8.75
C ASP A 121 -6.40 46.29 -8.74
N ASP A 122 -5.30 46.96 -8.36
CA ASP A 122 -5.23 48.42 -8.24
C ASP A 122 -5.53 49.16 -9.56
N ASP A 123 -5.22 48.55 -10.71
CA ASP A 123 -5.47 49.11 -12.05
C ASP A 123 -6.90 48.85 -12.58
N THR A 124 -7.74 48.12 -11.83
CA THR A 124 -9.10 47.83 -12.28
C THR A 124 -9.97 49.09 -12.21
N SER A 125 -10.30 49.69 -13.36
CA SER A 125 -11.30 50.76 -13.47
C SER A 125 -12.66 50.17 -13.82
N LEU A 126 -13.52 49.92 -12.82
CA LEU A 126 -14.94 49.63 -13.04
C LEU A 126 -15.69 50.96 -13.16
N SER A 127 -15.38 51.74 -14.19
CA SER A 127 -16.10 52.97 -14.54
C SER A 127 -17.39 52.61 -15.27
N GLY A 128 -18.44 52.30 -14.51
CA GLY A 128 -19.73 51.82 -15.03
C GLY A 128 -20.18 50.61 -14.23
N ASP A 129 -21.49 50.33 -14.28
CA ASP A 129 -22.12 49.20 -13.59
C ASP A 129 -21.24 47.96 -13.56
N LEU A 130 -21.18 47.29 -12.39
CA LEU A 130 -20.55 45.98 -12.24
C LEU A 130 -21.13 45.04 -13.32
N THR A 131 -20.51 45.00 -14.49
CA THR A 131 -20.99 44.26 -15.64
C THR A 131 -20.87 42.77 -15.31
N ALA A 132 -21.62 41.93 -16.01
CA ALA A 132 -21.50 40.48 -15.86
C ALA A 132 -20.04 40.00 -15.99
N GLU A 133 -19.22 40.66 -16.82
CA GLU A 133 -17.78 40.40 -16.95
C GLU A 133 -16.96 40.80 -15.71
N GLY A 134 -17.26 41.93 -15.07
CA GLY A 134 -16.60 42.34 -13.83
C GLY A 134 -16.89 41.39 -12.68
N ALA A 135 -18.15 40.94 -12.57
CA ALA A 135 -18.55 39.90 -11.61
C ALA A 135 -17.89 38.55 -11.90
N ALA A 136 -17.81 38.15 -13.17
CA ALA A 136 -17.16 36.90 -13.59
C ALA A 136 -15.64 36.90 -13.30
N ARG A 137 -14.95 38.04 -13.44
CA ARG A 137 -13.53 38.16 -13.08
C ARG A 137 -13.29 38.04 -11.58
N ILE A 138 -14.10 38.72 -10.76
CA ILE A 138 -14.03 38.60 -9.29
C ILE A 138 -14.32 37.17 -8.88
N PHE A 139 -15.33 36.53 -9.48
CA PHE A 139 -15.64 35.11 -9.25
C PHE A 139 -14.47 34.20 -9.61
N SER A 140 -13.84 34.40 -10.77
CA SER A 140 -12.66 33.64 -11.19
C SER A 140 -11.51 33.81 -10.20
N LYS A 141 -11.27 35.02 -9.68
CA LYS A 141 -10.20 35.31 -8.71
C LYS A 141 -10.50 34.74 -7.33
N MET A 142 -11.74 34.82 -6.86
CA MET A 142 -12.16 34.20 -5.60
C MET A 142 -12.11 32.68 -5.67
N THR A 143 -12.47 32.10 -6.82
CA THR A 143 -12.34 30.66 -7.08
C THR A 143 -10.86 30.26 -7.11
N GLU A 144 -10.00 31.03 -7.76
CA GLU A 144 -8.54 30.83 -7.75
C GLU A 144 -7.96 30.90 -6.34
N ILE A 145 -8.35 31.90 -5.54
CA ILE A 145 -7.91 32.04 -4.14
C ILE A 145 -8.39 30.84 -3.30
N TYR A 146 -9.67 30.46 -3.41
CA TYR A 146 -10.24 29.32 -2.69
C TYR A 146 -9.60 27.98 -3.11
N GLU A 147 -9.32 27.81 -4.40
CA GLU A 147 -8.62 26.64 -4.93
C GLU A 147 -7.18 26.51 -4.43
N ASN A 148 -6.58 27.63 -4.00
CA ASN A 148 -5.21 27.68 -3.49
C ASN A 148 -5.13 27.67 -1.96
N VAL A 149 -6.26 27.71 -1.22
CA VAL A 149 -6.26 27.51 0.23
C VAL A 149 -5.96 26.03 0.52
N PRO A 150 -4.92 25.69 1.32
CA PRO A 150 -4.66 24.32 1.74
C PRO A 150 -5.86 23.76 2.50
N LEU A 151 -6.35 22.60 2.08
CA LEU A 151 -7.32 21.84 2.87
C LEU A 151 -6.52 21.08 3.94
N SER A 152 -6.96 21.18 5.19
CA SER A 152 -6.40 20.41 6.30
C SER A 152 -7.48 19.59 6.99
N VAL A 153 -7.16 18.33 7.25
CA VAL A 153 -7.98 17.38 8.02
C VAL A 153 -7.31 17.00 9.35
N GLY A 154 -6.31 17.78 9.79
CA GLY A 154 -5.59 17.54 11.04
C GLY A 154 -4.58 16.38 10.98
N ASN A 155 -4.31 15.85 9.79
CA ASN A 155 -3.28 14.83 9.55
C ASN A 155 -2.34 15.33 8.45
N GLU A 156 -1.09 15.65 8.81
CA GLU A 156 -0.13 16.28 7.92
C GLU A 156 0.17 15.46 6.66
N GLU A 157 0.22 14.12 6.76
CA GLU A 157 0.49 13.24 5.62
C GLU A 157 -0.69 13.24 4.64
N ILE A 158 -1.90 13.13 5.17
CA ILE A 158 -3.12 13.18 4.36
C ILE A 158 -3.30 14.57 3.73
N ASP A 159 -2.97 15.65 4.44
CA ASP A 159 -3.03 17.01 3.93
C ASP A 159 -2.08 17.21 2.73
N LYS A 160 -0.86 16.65 2.82
CA LYS A 160 0.09 16.63 1.69
C LYS A 160 -0.52 15.91 0.48
N LYS A 161 -1.16 14.75 0.68
CA LYS A 161 -1.79 13.98 -0.40
C LYS A 161 -3.00 14.68 -0.98
N ILE A 162 -3.86 15.32 -0.17
CA ILE A 162 -4.98 16.14 -0.65
C ILE A 162 -4.49 17.24 -1.59
N ASN A 163 -3.47 17.99 -1.18
CA ASN A 163 -2.94 19.09 -1.98
C ASN A 163 -2.26 18.56 -3.26
N ALA A 164 -1.54 17.44 -3.17
CA ALA A 164 -0.97 16.77 -4.34
C ALA A 164 -2.05 16.29 -5.32
N VAL A 165 -3.16 15.71 -4.84
CA VAL A 165 -4.29 15.30 -5.68
C VAL A 165 -4.91 16.52 -6.37
N ARG A 166 -5.17 17.62 -5.66
CA ARG A 166 -5.72 18.85 -6.27
C ARG A 166 -4.82 19.39 -7.38
N GLN A 167 -3.50 19.41 -7.16
CA GLN A 167 -2.55 19.85 -8.16
C GLN A 167 -2.46 18.87 -9.33
N GLY A 168 -2.48 17.56 -9.05
CA GLY A 168 -2.49 16.51 -10.06
C GLY A 168 -3.73 16.56 -10.95
N LEU A 169 -4.91 16.84 -10.39
CA LEU A 169 -6.14 17.01 -11.16
C LEU A 169 -6.07 18.17 -12.17
N LYS A 170 -5.27 19.20 -11.88
CA LYS A 170 -5.05 20.33 -12.81
C LYS A 170 -4.07 19.97 -13.94
N ASN A 171 -3.04 19.18 -13.62
CA ASN A 171 -1.90 18.95 -14.51
C ASN A 171 -1.88 17.57 -15.18
N CYS A 172 -2.80 16.66 -14.83
CA CYS A 172 -2.83 15.32 -15.39
C CYS A 172 -3.40 15.35 -16.81
N ASP A 173 -2.56 15.00 -17.79
CA ASP A 173 -2.93 14.90 -19.21
C ASP A 173 -3.76 13.64 -19.53
N ASN A 174 -3.69 12.61 -18.68
CA ASN A 174 -4.45 11.38 -18.85
C ASN A 174 -5.87 11.57 -18.30
N GLU A 175 -6.82 11.83 -19.19
CA GLU A 175 -8.22 12.08 -18.82
C GLU A 175 -8.87 10.90 -18.06
N THR A 176 -8.52 9.65 -18.36
CA THR A 176 -9.07 8.51 -17.62
C THR A 176 -8.53 8.48 -16.18
N ALA A 177 -7.22 8.62 -15.99
CA ALA A 177 -6.61 8.68 -14.67
C ALA A 177 -7.12 9.88 -13.85
N LYS A 178 -7.27 11.04 -14.50
CA LYS A 178 -7.85 12.26 -13.90
C LYS A 178 -9.29 12.05 -13.46
N ASN A 179 -10.13 11.43 -14.27
CA ASN A 179 -11.53 11.14 -13.91
C ASN A 179 -11.62 10.11 -12.77
N THR A 180 -10.79 9.06 -12.81
CA THR A 180 -10.69 8.09 -11.71
C THR A 180 -10.29 8.78 -10.41
N ALA A 181 -9.24 9.60 -10.43
CA ALA A 181 -8.78 10.35 -9.27
C ALA A 181 -9.84 11.31 -8.73
N LYS A 182 -10.51 12.04 -9.63
CA LYS A 182 -11.56 12.98 -9.26
C LYS A 182 -12.71 12.27 -8.56
N ASN A 183 -13.14 11.11 -9.06
CA ASN A 183 -14.21 10.33 -8.44
C ASN A 183 -13.86 9.92 -7.00
N TYR A 184 -12.67 9.37 -6.78
CA TYR A 184 -12.20 9.02 -5.43
C TYR A 184 -12.10 10.26 -4.52
N PHE A 185 -11.55 11.36 -5.05
CA PHE A 185 -11.40 12.60 -4.29
C PHE A 185 -12.75 13.21 -3.90
N ASP A 186 -13.73 13.24 -4.81
CA ASP A 186 -15.08 13.73 -4.53
C ASP A 186 -15.76 12.89 -3.44
N ILE A 187 -15.63 11.55 -3.50
CA ILE A 187 -16.16 10.65 -2.47
C ILE A 187 -15.49 10.91 -1.12
N ALA A 188 -14.16 11.10 -1.10
CA ALA A 188 -13.43 11.41 0.13
C ALA A 188 -13.94 12.72 0.76
N MET A 189 -14.04 13.78 -0.05
CA MET A 189 -14.50 15.09 0.41
C MET A 189 -15.94 15.05 0.91
N GLN A 190 -16.83 14.30 0.23
CA GLN A 190 -18.20 14.10 0.72
C GLN A 190 -18.21 13.44 2.11
N LYS A 191 -17.40 12.39 2.32
CA LYS A 191 -17.31 11.68 3.61
C LYS A 191 -16.76 12.58 4.72
N ILE A 192 -15.75 13.39 4.43
CA ILE A 192 -15.19 14.37 5.38
C ILE A 192 -16.22 15.43 5.76
N ILE A 193 -16.95 15.97 4.77
CA ILE A 193 -17.95 17.05 4.99
C ILE A 193 -19.18 16.53 5.75
N GLN A 194 -19.61 15.30 5.49
CA GLN A 194 -20.87 14.75 6.04
C GLN A 194 -20.78 14.24 7.50
N ASN A 195 -19.58 14.25 8.11
CA ASN A 195 -19.31 14.18 9.56
C ASN A 195 -20.05 13.08 10.37
N ASN A 196 -19.81 11.76 10.18
CA ASN A 196 -20.60 10.77 10.93
C ASN A 196 -19.94 9.48 11.49
N SER A 197 -18.63 9.20 11.39
CA SER A 197 -17.93 8.25 12.30
C SER A 197 -16.42 8.20 12.05
N GLU A 198 -15.65 7.68 13.02
CA GLU A 198 -14.22 7.35 12.84
C GLU A 198 -13.99 6.43 11.63
N SER A 199 -14.92 5.50 11.36
CA SER A 199 -14.86 4.60 10.21
C SER A 199 -15.01 5.32 8.86
N GLU A 200 -15.82 6.37 8.80
CA GLU A 200 -16.00 7.17 7.58
C GLU A 200 -14.81 8.09 7.31
N VAL A 201 -14.19 8.63 8.35
CA VAL A 201 -12.94 9.40 8.23
C VAL A 201 -11.82 8.50 7.74
N LYS A 202 -11.65 7.32 8.36
CA LYS A 202 -10.69 6.32 7.88
C LYS A 202 -10.95 5.96 6.42
N ARG A 203 -12.21 5.78 6.03
CA ARG A 203 -12.56 5.51 4.64
C ARG A 203 -12.18 6.67 3.73
N ALA A 204 -12.43 7.92 4.13
CA ALA A 204 -12.07 9.09 3.33
C ALA A 204 -10.55 9.17 3.09
N TYR A 205 -9.72 8.82 4.08
CA TYR A 205 -8.28 8.77 3.91
C TYR A 205 -7.86 7.74 2.88
N GLU A 206 -8.46 6.54 2.91
CA GLU A 206 -8.21 5.52 1.89
C GLU A 206 -8.65 5.95 0.48
N GLU A 207 -9.74 6.71 0.36
CA GLU A 207 -10.15 7.31 -0.92
C GLU A 207 -9.14 8.37 -1.40
N ILE A 208 -8.55 9.14 -0.50
CA ILE A 208 -7.48 10.10 -0.83
C ILE A 208 -6.24 9.36 -1.33
N GLU A 209 -5.86 8.24 -0.70
CA GLU A 209 -4.76 7.39 -1.18
C GLU A 209 -5.04 6.83 -2.59
N LEU A 210 -6.27 6.40 -2.87
CA LEU A 210 -6.68 5.93 -4.20
C LEU A 210 -6.61 7.07 -5.24
N ALA A 211 -7.11 8.25 -4.89
CA ALA A 211 -7.01 9.43 -5.75
C ALA A 211 -5.55 9.84 -6.02
N TYR A 212 -4.72 9.78 -4.98
CA TYR A 212 -3.28 10.06 -5.07
C TYR A 212 -2.54 9.02 -5.92
N GLY A 213 -2.88 7.74 -5.81
CA GLY A 213 -2.34 6.70 -6.69
C GLY A 213 -2.72 6.93 -8.15
N ALA A 214 -3.97 7.32 -8.42
CA ALA A 214 -4.48 7.53 -9.77
C ALA A 214 -3.81 8.73 -10.48
N ILE A 215 -3.57 9.84 -9.80
CA ILE A 215 -2.81 10.98 -10.38
C ILE A 215 -1.29 10.71 -10.47
N ASN A 216 -0.74 9.86 -9.59
CA ASN A 216 0.68 9.47 -9.60
C ASN A 216 0.90 8.08 -10.21
N TYR A 217 0.19 7.77 -11.29
CA TYR A 217 0.37 6.52 -12.02
C TYR A 217 1.74 6.42 -12.70
N ASN A 218 2.33 7.56 -13.08
CA ASN A 218 3.68 7.64 -13.63
C ASN A 218 4.72 7.79 -12.51
N ARG A 219 5.37 6.68 -12.16
CA ARG A 219 6.24 6.52 -11.00
C ARG A 219 7.71 6.45 -11.42
N LYS A 220 8.59 6.79 -10.48
CA LYS A 220 10.06 6.69 -10.62
C LYS A 220 10.68 5.73 -9.60
N SER A 221 9.83 5.12 -8.78
CA SER A 221 10.19 4.35 -7.59
C SER A 221 9.04 3.40 -7.25
N ILE A 222 9.37 2.37 -6.48
CA ILE A 222 8.40 1.49 -5.83
C ILE A 222 8.01 2.17 -4.52
N MET A 223 6.69 2.40 -4.33
CA MET A 223 6.11 2.91 -3.08
C MET A 223 5.35 1.78 -2.40
N THR A 224 5.90 1.25 -1.32
CA THR A 224 5.39 0.06 -0.63
C THR A 224 4.03 0.34 0.01
N GLY A 225 3.07 -0.58 -0.15
CA GLY A 225 1.72 -0.46 0.40
C GLY A 225 0.77 0.44 -0.40
N SER A 226 1.28 1.21 -1.37
CA SER A 226 0.50 2.17 -2.17
C SER A 226 -0.41 1.49 -3.22
N TYR A 227 -1.46 2.20 -3.64
CA TYR A 227 -2.32 1.78 -4.75
C TYR A 227 -1.66 2.07 -6.10
N ILE A 228 -1.43 1.03 -6.90
CA ILE A 228 -0.73 1.12 -8.19
C ILE A 228 -1.76 1.14 -9.32
N PHE A 229 -1.65 2.12 -10.20
CA PHE A 229 -2.53 2.31 -11.36
C PHE A 229 -1.78 2.06 -12.66
N ASP A 230 -2.50 1.55 -13.65
CA ASP A 230 -1.98 1.38 -15.01
C ASP A 230 -2.00 2.69 -15.81
N ASP A 231 -1.37 2.66 -16.99
CA ASP A 231 -1.31 3.77 -17.95
C ASP A 231 -2.68 4.19 -18.53
N ASN A 232 -3.75 3.44 -18.26
CA ASN A 232 -5.13 3.80 -18.60
C ASN A 232 -5.91 4.29 -17.37
N GLY A 233 -5.26 4.55 -16.23
CA GLY A 233 -5.91 5.05 -15.02
C GLY A 233 -6.79 4.03 -14.29
N GLY A 234 -6.61 2.73 -14.57
CA GLY A 234 -7.25 1.65 -13.82
C GLY A 234 -6.36 1.15 -12.68
N LEU A 235 -6.98 0.82 -11.55
CA LEU A 235 -6.27 0.17 -10.46
C LEU A 235 -5.78 -1.22 -10.90
N ILE A 236 -4.49 -1.50 -10.71
CA ILE A 236 -3.91 -2.78 -11.13
C ILE A 236 -4.55 -3.93 -10.35
N GLN A 237 -4.89 -5.01 -11.06
CA GLN A 237 -5.40 -6.27 -10.53
C GLN A 237 -4.34 -7.37 -10.66
N GLY A 238 -3.24 -7.19 -9.94
CA GLY A 238 -2.04 -8.05 -9.92
C GLY A 238 -2.00 -9.01 -8.73
N HIS A 239 -3.15 -9.22 -8.07
CA HIS A 239 -3.25 -9.94 -6.80
C HIS A 239 -2.87 -11.41 -6.91
N GLY A 240 -2.08 -11.87 -5.94
CA GLY A 240 -1.65 -13.26 -5.77
C GLY A 240 -0.82 -13.83 -6.92
N GLY A 241 -0.54 -13.08 -7.98
CA GLY A 241 -0.04 -13.63 -9.23
C GLY A 241 1.49 -13.76 -9.28
N ASN A 242 2.11 -13.41 -10.41
CA ASN A 242 3.56 -13.23 -10.47
C ASN A 242 3.98 -12.15 -11.47
N VAL A 243 5.19 -11.65 -11.26
CA VAL A 243 5.95 -10.90 -12.25
C VAL A 243 7.07 -11.79 -12.77
N PHE A 244 7.29 -11.81 -14.08
CA PHE A 244 8.49 -12.40 -14.67
C PHE A 244 9.02 -11.53 -15.81
N TYR A 245 10.33 -11.57 -16.03
CA TYR A 245 10.98 -10.93 -17.17
C TYR A 245 10.96 -11.86 -18.38
N ASP A 246 10.36 -11.41 -19.49
CA ASP A 246 10.31 -12.14 -20.75
C ASP A 246 11.44 -11.68 -21.67
N ASN A 247 12.45 -12.54 -21.84
CA ASN A 247 13.62 -12.25 -22.67
C ASN A 247 13.28 -12.08 -24.16
N ILE A 248 12.12 -12.56 -24.62
CA ILE A 248 11.71 -12.48 -26.03
C ILE A 248 11.23 -11.06 -26.37
N THR A 249 10.42 -10.47 -25.50
CA THR A 249 9.86 -9.13 -25.68
C THR A 249 10.69 -8.05 -24.98
N GLY A 250 11.58 -8.43 -24.06
CA GLY A 250 12.41 -7.52 -23.28
C GLY A 250 11.62 -6.76 -22.21
N LYS A 251 10.52 -7.34 -21.70
CA LYS A 251 9.59 -6.69 -20.76
C LYS A 251 9.30 -7.59 -19.56
N TYR A 252 8.92 -6.97 -18.46
CA TYR A 252 8.25 -7.63 -17.35
C TYR A 252 6.76 -7.79 -17.66
N TYR A 253 6.19 -8.94 -17.28
CA TYR A 253 4.75 -9.18 -17.30
C TYR A 253 4.25 -9.50 -15.91
N TRP A 254 3.19 -8.81 -15.48
CA TRP A 254 2.54 -9.00 -14.19
C TRP A 254 1.13 -9.58 -14.38
N TYR A 255 0.91 -10.76 -13.81
CA TYR A 255 -0.38 -11.43 -13.79
C TYR A 255 -1.01 -11.34 -12.41
N GLY A 256 -2.34 -11.39 -12.35
CA GLY A 256 -3.07 -11.47 -11.09
C GLY A 256 -4.55 -11.69 -11.26
N GLU A 257 -5.22 -12.00 -10.16
CA GLU A 257 -6.67 -12.18 -10.14
C GLU A 257 -7.39 -10.89 -10.53
N ALA A 258 -8.21 -10.95 -11.58
CA ALA A 258 -8.97 -9.83 -12.06
C ALA A 258 -10.41 -9.86 -11.54
N ARG A 259 -10.84 -8.75 -10.93
CA ARG A 259 -12.26 -8.45 -10.67
C ARG A 259 -12.72 -7.20 -11.41
N LYS A 260 -11.86 -6.16 -11.45
CA LYS A 260 -12.14 -4.92 -12.18
C LYS A 260 -10.87 -4.25 -12.68
N THR A 261 -10.70 -4.16 -14.01
CA THR A 261 -9.54 -3.59 -14.69
C THR A 261 -9.90 -2.29 -15.43
N SER A 262 -8.92 -1.58 -16.01
CA SER A 262 -9.17 -0.41 -16.87
C SER A 262 -10.00 -0.74 -18.11
N LYS A 263 -9.87 -1.96 -18.64
CA LYS A 263 -10.66 -2.47 -19.78
C LYS A 263 -11.18 -3.85 -19.45
N VAL A 264 -12.51 -4.00 -19.48
CA VAL A 264 -13.22 -5.26 -19.27
C VAL A 264 -13.95 -5.65 -20.57
N PRO A 265 -13.85 -6.90 -21.05
CA PRO A 265 -14.64 -7.38 -22.17
C PRO A 265 -16.14 -7.20 -21.92
N GLN A 266 -16.89 -6.76 -22.94
CA GLN A 266 -18.30 -6.39 -22.79
C GLN A 266 -19.16 -7.50 -22.16
N HIS A 267 -18.91 -8.77 -22.51
CA HIS A 267 -19.64 -9.91 -21.97
C HIS A 267 -19.35 -10.15 -20.47
N LEU A 268 -18.23 -9.66 -19.95
CA LEU A 268 -17.85 -9.76 -18.53
C LEU A 268 -18.18 -8.51 -17.71
N GLN A 269 -18.57 -7.41 -18.34
CA GLN A 269 -18.76 -6.10 -17.67
C GLN A 269 -19.71 -6.19 -16.47
N LYS A 270 -20.85 -6.87 -16.63
CA LYS A 270 -21.85 -7.03 -15.55
C LYS A 270 -21.27 -7.71 -14.30
N TYR A 271 -20.35 -8.66 -14.47
CA TYR A 271 -19.72 -9.38 -13.36
C TYR A 271 -18.65 -8.54 -12.69
N ALA A 272 -17.88 -7.78 -13.47
CA ALA A 272 -16.94 -6.80 -12.94
C ALA A 272 -17.64 -5.72 -12.09
N ASP A 273 -18.80 -5.25 -12.55
CA ASP A 273 -19.62 -4.27 -11.82
C ASP A 273 -20.16 -4.84 -10.50
N TRP A 274 -20.39 -6.16 -10.42
CA TRP A 274 -20.74 -6.86 -9.19
C TRP A 274 -19.52 -7.22 -8.31
N GLY A 275 -18.30 -6.92 -8.77
CA GLY A 275 -17.06 -7.23 -8.06
C GLY A 275 -16.68 -8.71 -8.09
N TRP A 276 -17.22 -9.48 -9.04
CA TRP A 276 -16.92 -10.90 -9.20
C TRP A 276 -15.59 -11.10 -9.93
N ARG A 277 -14.98 -12.29 -9.75
CA ARG A 277 -13.81 -12.66 -10.55
C ARG A 277 -14.22 -12.75 -12.02
N ILE A 278 -13.41 -12.15 -12.88
CA ILE A 278 -13.61 -12.11 -14.35
C ILE A 278 -12.47 -12.78 -15.11
N GLY A 279 -11.36 -13.12 -14.45
CA GLY A 279 -10.23 -13.73 -15.12
C GLY A 279 -8.90 -13.51 -14.42
N VAL A 280 -7.83 -13.62 -15.21
CA VAL A 280 -6.47 -13.23 -14.84
C VAL A 280 -6.09 -12.02 -15.68
N ALA A 281 -5.77 -10.90 -15.04
CA ALA A 281 -5.28 -9.71 -15.74
C ALA A 281 -3.79 -9.88 -16.09
N CYS A 282 -3.35 -9.16 -17.11
CA CYS A 282 -1.94 -9.08 -17.50
C CYS A 282 -1.56 -7.61 -17.76
N TYR A 283 -0.44 -7.22 -17.17
CA TYR A 283 0.19 -5.91 -17.35
C TYR A 283 1.62 -6.10 -17.84
N SER A 284 2.18 -5.12 -18.54
CA SER A 284 3.60 -5.13 -18.93
C SER A 284 4.34 -3.89 -18.46
N SER A 285 5.64 -4.01 -18.21
CA SER A 285 6.51 -2.92 -17.81
C SER A 285 7.93 -3.10 -18.34
N THR A 286 8.66 -2.01 -18.53
CA THR A 286 10.10 -2.02 -18.82
C THR A 286 10.95 -1.63 -17.61
N ASP A 287 10.33 -1.12 -16.54
CA ASP A 287 11.02 -0.49 -15.40
C ASP A 287 10.52 -0.95 -14.02
N LEU A 288 9.49 -1.81 -13.97
CA LEU A 288 8.79 -2.27 -12.77
C LEU A 288 8.00 -1.20 -12.00
N TYR A 289 8.08 0.07 -12.41
CA TYR A 289 7.37 1.19 -11.78
C TYR A 289 6.07 1.51 -12.49
N ASN A 290 6.11 1.47 -13.82
CA ASN A 290 5.04 1.92 -14.71
C ASN A 290 4.48 0.73 -15.47
N TRP A 291 3.17 0.55 -15.42
CA TRP A 291 2.51 -0.65 -15.91
C TRP A 291 1.49 -0.30 -16.99
N LYS A 292 1.60 -0.98 -18.12
CA LYS A 292 0.63 -0.95 -19.21
C LYS A 292 -0.35 -2.10 -19.06
N PHE A 293 -1.65 -1.82 -19.08
CA PHE A 293 -2.64 -2.90 -19.19
C PHE A 293 -2.56 -3.56 -20.57
N GLU A 294 -2.37 -4.88 -20.61
CA GLU A 294 -2.33 -5.64 -21.86
C GLU A 294 -3.66 -6.32 -22.16
N SER A 295 -4.18 -7.11 -21.21
CA SER A 295 -5.40 -7.90 -21.42
C SER A 295 -5.96 -8.47 -20.12
N ILE A 296 -7.16 -9.04 -20.21
CA ILE A 296 -7.53 -10.18 -19.36
C ILE A 296 -6.94 -11.41 -20.06
N ALA A 297 -5.76 -11.84 -19.63
CA ALA A 297 -4.99 -12.90 -20.26
C ALA A 297 -5.69 -14.25 -20.22
N LEU A 298 -6.46 -14.55 -19.18
CA LEU A 298 -7.37 -15.69 -19.13
C LEU A 298 -8.75 -15.21 -18.68
N GLU A 299 -9.74 -15.25 -19.58
CA GLU A 299 -11.12 -14.87 -19.26
C GLU A 299 -11.84 -16.03 -18.55
N MET A 300 -12.62 -15.73 -17.52
CA MET A 300 -13.60 -16.69 -16.97
C MET A 300 -14.77 -16.85 -17.94
N LEU A 301 -15.34 -18.05 -17.97
CA LEU A 301 -16.41 -18.39 -18.92
C LEU A 301 -17.79 -18.08 -18.34
N GLU A 302 -18.70 -17.54 -19.15
CA GLU A 302 -20.10 -17.46 -18.74
C GLU A 302 -20.71 -18.87 -18.64
N GLY A 303 -21.32 -19.19 -17.50
CA GLY A 303 -21.98 -20.47 -17.28
C GLY A 303 -23.40 -20.50 -17.86
N TYR A 304 -23.57 -20.79 -19.15
CA TYR A 304 -24.90 -21.09 -19.74
C TYR A 304 -24.86 -22.30 -20.69
N GLU A 305 -25.97 -23.05 -20.71
CA GLU A 305 -26.23 -24.09 -21.73
C GLU A 305 -26.13 -23.49 -23.14
N GLY A 306 -25.41 -24.15 -24.04
CA GLY A 306 -25.19 -23.71 -25.42
C GLY A 306 -23.80 -23.16 -25.73
N MET A 307 -22.95 -22.95 -24.72
CA MET A 307 -21.52 -22.69 -24.95
C MET A 307 -20.73 -23.98 -25.21
N LYS A 308 -19.53 -23.84 -25.80
CA LYS A 308 -18.63 -24.96 -26.13
C LYS A 308 -18.15 -25.76 -24.89
N TYR A 309 -18.23 -25.18 -23.69
CA TYR A 309 -17.70 -25.79 -22.44
C TYR A 309 -18.63 -25.62 -21.21
N PRO A 310 -19.83 -26.22 -21.20
CA PRO A 310 -20.80 -26.06 -20.10
C PRO A 310 -20.33 -26.69 -18.77
N GLN A 311 -19.29 -27.53 -18.80
CA GLN A 311 -18.70 -28.24 -17.65
C GLN A 311 -17.31 -27.71 -17.25
N SER A 312 -16.99 -26.45 -17.57
CA SER A 312 -15.68 -25.89 -17.23
C SER A 312 -15.57 -25.45 -15.76
N ASP A 313 -14.42 -25.69 -15.15
CA ASP A 313 -14.15 -25.30 -13.75
C ASP A 313 -13.79 -23.81 -13.59
N ILE A 314 -13.71 -23.04 -14.69
CA ILE A 314 -13.38 -21.60 -14.69
C ILE A 314 -14.60 -20.74 -15.05
N LYS A 315 -15.81 -21.18 -14.68
CA LYS A 315 -17.03 -20.41 -14.86
C LYS A 315 -17.08 -19.22 -13.92
N VAL A 316 -17.60 -18.09 -14.39
CA VAL A 316 -17.82 -16.92 -13.54
C VAL A 316 -18.63 -17.31 -12.29
N GLY A 317 -18.11 -16.94 -11.12
CA GLY A 317 -18.63 -17.38 -9.80
C GLY A 317 -17.77 -18.45 -9.12
N GLU A 318 -16.94 -19.16 -9.88
CA GLU A 318 -15.93 -20.08 -9.33
C GLU A 318 -14.66 -19.33 -8.88
N VAL A 319 -13.73 -20.06 -8.29
CA VAL A 319 -12.49 -19.54 -7.72
C VAL A 319 -11.32 -19.84 -8.66
N ILE A 320 -10.67 -18.77 -9.14
CA ILE A 320 -9.34 -18.83 -9.75
C ILE A 320 -8.43 -17.93 -8.93
N GLU A 321 -7.34 -18.49 -8.41
CA GLU A 321 -6.47 -17.77 -7.48
C GLU A 321 -4.99 -17.97 -7.76
N ARG A 322 -4.21 -17.00 -7.31
CA ARG A 322 -2.75 -16.98 -7.34
C ARG A 322 -2.07 -17.34 -8.67
N PRO A 323 -2.54 -16.88 -9.84
CA PRO A 323 -2.05 -17.34 -11.14
C PRO A 323 -0.54 -17.13 -11.31
N LYS A 324 0.17 -18.14 -11.79
CA LYS A 324 1.61 -18.07 -12.09
C LYS A 324 1.88 -18.44 -13.53
N VAL A 325 2.68 -17.64 -14.23
CA VAL A 325 3.07 -17.89 -15.62
C VAL A 325 4.57 -18.18 -15.72
N LEU A 326 4.91 -19.23 -16.47
CA LEU A 326 6.27 -19.57 -16.89
C LEU A 326 6.35 -19.66 -18.41
N TYR A 327 7.49 -19.24 -18.98
CA TYR A 327 7.82 -19.56 -20.37
C TYR A 327 8.52 -20.93 -20.46
N ASN A 328 8.09 -21.75 -21.41
CA ASN A 328 8.67 -23.05 -21.72
C ASN A 328 9.42 -23.00 -23.05
N GLU A 329 10.75 -23.03 -23.01
CA GLU A 329 11.62 -22.93 -24.18
C GLU A 329 11.46 -24.10 -25.14
N LYS A 330 11.16 -25.30 -24.63
CA LYS A 330 11.03 -26.52 -25.44
C LYS A 330 9.83 -26.45 -26.38
N THR A 331 8.73 -25.89 -25.90
CA THR A 331 7.45 -25.79 -26.65
C THR A 331 7.23 -24.42 -27.27
N GLY A 332 7.98 -23.41 -26.82
CA GLY A 332 7.78 -22.01 -27.18
C GLY A 332 6.51 -21.40 -26.61
N LYS A 333 5.91 -22.00 -25.57
CA LYS A 333 4.62 -21.59 -25.00
C LYS A 333 4.78 -20.91 -23.64
N TYR A 334 3.83 -20.04 -23.34
CA TYR A 334 3.59 -19.54 -21.98
C TYR A 334 2.58 -20.46 -21.30
N VAL A 335 2.92 -20.94 -20.11
CA VAL A 335 2.10 -21.88 -19.33
C VAL A 335 1.70 -21.21 -18.03
N MET A 336 0.38 -21.07 -17.83
CA MET A 336 -0.22 -20.54 -16.62
C MET A 336 -0.70 -21.68 -15.74
N TRP A 337 -0.35 -21.62 -14.46
CA TRP A 337 -0.90 -22.45 -13.41
C TRP A 337 -1.70 -21.57 -12.45
N MET A 338 -2.84 -22.04 -11.97
CA MET A 338 -3.63 -21.33 -10.97
C MET A 338 -4.32 -22.30 -10.02
N HIS A 339 -4.63 -21.84 -8.81
CA HIS A 339 -5.55 -22.56 -7.94
C HIS A 339 -6.96 -22.47 -8.54
N ILE A 340 -7.63 -23.61 -8.64
CA ILE A 340 -9.01 -23.77 -9.08
C ILE A 340 -9.83 -24.32 -7.92
N ASP A 341 -10.90 -23.63 -7.57
CA ASP A 341 -11.83 -24.09 -6.57
C ASP A 341 -13.28 -23.69 -6.85
N ASN A 342 -14.16 -24.23 -6.01
CA ASN A 342 -15.52 -23.73 -5.89
C ASN A 342 -15.67 -22.80 -4.68
N GLY A 343 -16.83 -22.17 -4.52
CA GLY A 343 -17.08 -21.23 -3.42
C GLY A 343 -16.91 -21.81 -2.00
N SER A 344 -16.89 -23.14 -1.83
CA SER A 344 -16.64 -23.80 -0.54
C SER A 344 -15.19 -24.26 -0.33
N TYR A 345 -14.29 -24.02 -1.28
CA TYR A 345 -12.90 -24.48 -1.25
C TYR A 345 -12.70 -26.01 -1.14
N GLY A 346 -13.67 -26.78 -1.63
CA GLY A 346 -13.70 -28.24 -1.52
C GLY A 346 -13.19 -28.97 -2.75
N TYR A 347 -13.07 -28.29 -3.89
CA TYR A 347 -12.56 -28.88 -5.13
C TYR A 347 -11.04 -29.02 -5.05
N SER A 348 -10.35 -27.94 -4.66
CA SER A 348 -8.91 -27.88 -4.31
C SER A 348 -8.01 -28.51 -5.37
N ARG A 349 -7.92 -27.82 -6.51
CA ARG A 349 -7.17 -28.28 -7.69
C ARG A 349 -6.22 -27.21 -8.21
N ALA A 350 -5.28 -27.64 -9.02
CA ALA A 350 -4.44 -26.77 -9.83
C ALA A 350 -4.92 -26.84 -11.29
N GLY A 351 -5.21 -25.68 -11.89
CA GLY A 351 -5.60 -25.50 -13.28
C GLY A 351 -4.41 -25.12 -14.15
N VAL A 352 -4.45 -25.53 -15.42
CA VAL A 352 -3.42 -25.23 -16.41
C VAL A 352 -4.04 -24.56 -17.64
N ALA A 353 -3.40 -23.50 -18.11
CA ALA A 353 -3.73 -22.83 -19.37
C ALA A 353 -2.47 -22.52 -20.17
N VAL A 354 -2.59 -22.42 -21.50
CA VAL A 354 -1.43 -22.16 -22.39
C VAL A 354 -1.68 -21.02 -23.36
N SER A 355 -0.62 -20.32 -23.75
CA SER A 355 -0.66 -19.25 -24.74
C SER A 355 0.59 -19.23 -25.62
N ASP A 356 0.45 -18.70 -26.83
CA ASP A 356 1.54 -18.33 -27.74
C ASP A 356 2.14 -16.95 -27.42
N SER A 357 1.46 -16.16 -26.60
CA SER A 357 1.81 -14.78 -26.24
C SER A 357 1.79 -14.62 -24.72
N PRO A 358 2.72 -13.84 -24.13
CA PRO A 358 2.71 -13.57 -22.69
C PRO A 358 1.43 -12.83 -22.29
N ALA A 359 0.89 -11.95 -23.15
CA ALA A 359 -0.36 -11.23 -22.90
C ALA A 359 -1.62 -12.07 -23.18
N GLY A 360 -1.50 -13.38 -23.42
CA GLY A 360 -2.63 -14.21 -23.80
C GLY A 360 -3.12 -13.96 -25.25
N PRO A 361 -4.36 -14.38 -25.57
CA PRO A 361 -5.28 -15.09 -24.68
C PRO A 361 -4.78 -16.50 -24.35
N PHE A 362 -4.81 -16.85 -23.07
CA PHE A 362 -4.54 -18.19 -22.59
C PHE A 362 -5.76 -19.07 -22.82
N LYS A 363 -5.51 -20.24 -23.38
CA LYS A 363 -6.50 -21.31 -23.52
C LYS A 363 -6.40 -22.23 -22.32
N TYR A 364 -7.43 -22.26 -21.51
CA TYR A 364 -7.59 -23.25 -20.44
C TYR A 364 -7.59 -24.68 -21.00
N ILE A 365 -6.83 -25.56 -20.36
CA ILE A 365 -6.75 -26.99 -20.71
C ILE A 365 -7.68 -27.77 -19.80
N GLU A 366 -7.33 -27.84 -18.52
CA GLU A 366 -8.03 -28.60 -17.48
C GLU A 366 -7.51 -28.22 -16.09
N SER A 367 -8.06 -28.85 -15.04
CA SER A 367 -7.52 -28.83 -13.68
C SER A 367 -7.34 -30.25 -13.15
N PHE A 368 -6.49 -30.44 -12.14
CA PHE A 368 -6.31 -31.72 -11.44
C PHE A 368 -5.70 -31.52 -10.05
N ARG A 369 -5.65 -32.61 -9.29
CA ARG A 369 -4.99 -32.70 -7.98
C ARG A 369 -3.54 -33.18 -8.17
N PRO A 370 -2.52 -32.33 -8.04
CA PRO A 370 -1.13 -32.71 -8.29
C PRO A 370 -0.68 -33.85 -7.37
N GLY A 371 -0.06 -34.89 -7.91
CA GLY A 371 0.31 -36.10 -7.14
C GLY A 371 -0.87 -36.79 -6.47
N GLY A 372 -2.11 -36.58 -6.95
CA GLY A 372 -3.34 -37.09 -6.32
C GLY A 372 -3.78 -36.34 -5.06
N LYS A 373 -3.14 -35.21 -4.74
CA LYS A 373 -3.33 -34.44 -3.51
C LYS A 373 -4.13 -33.15 -3.73
N MET A 374 -4.81 -32.70 -2.67
CA MET A 374 -5.49 -31.40 -2.69
C MET A 374 -4.48 -30.29 -3.02
N SER A 375 -4.90 -29.29 -3.78
CA SER A 375 -4.09 -28.10 -4.06
C SER A 375 -4.93 -26.86 -3.84
N ARG A 376 -4.55 -26.03 -2.87
CA ARG A 376 -5.12 -24.68 -2.69
C ARG A 376 -4.06 -23.64 -3.06
N ASP A 377 -3.66 -22.82 -2.10
CA ASP A 377 -2.52 -21.90 -2.24
C ASP A 377 -1.34 -22.58 -2.91
N MET A 378 -0.86 -22.00 -4.01
CA MET A 378 0.15 -22.62 -4.85
C MET A 378 1.08 -21.60 -5.50
N THR A 379 2.22 -22.11 -5.97
CA THR A 379 3.15 -21.40 -6.83
C THR A 379 3.87 -22.38 -7.76
N VAL A 380 4.55 -21.85 -8.77
CA VAL A 380 5.44 -22.64 -9.63
C VAL A 380 6.85 -22.05 -9.60
N PHE A 381 7.84 -22.90 -9.74
CA PHE A 381 9.25 -22.52 -9.77
C PHE A 381 9.92 -23.20 -10.95
N LYS A 382 10.72 -22.45 -11.71
CA LYS A 382 11.53 -22.97 -12.79
C LYS A 382 12.99 -22.86 -12.40
N ASP A 383 13.69 -23.98 -12.41
CA ASP A 383 15.10 -24.04 -12.07
C ASP A 383 15.99 -23.73 -13.29
N LYS A 384 17.29 -23.49 -13.04
CA LYS A 384 18.28 -23.14 -14.06
C LYS A 384 18.48 -24.22 -15.14
N ASP A 385 18.15 -25.46 -14.81
CA ASP A 385 18.24 -26.59 -15.76
C ASP A 385 17.01 -26.71 -16.66
N GLY A 386 16.04 -25.80 -16.53
CA GLY A 386 14.80 -25.79 -17.30
C GLY A 386 13.76 -26.79 -16.80
N LYS A 387 13.93 -27.42 -15.63
CA LYS A 387 12.85 -28.16 -14.97
C LYS A 387 11.96 -27.18 -14.21
N ALA A 388 10.66 -27.48 -14.18
CA ALA A 388 9.70 -26.72 -13.39
C ALA A 388 9.07 -27.60 -12.30
N TYR A 389 8.54 -26.93 -11.28
CA TYR A 389 7.98 -27.53 -10.08
C TYR A 389 6.73 -26.76 -9.67
N ILE A 390 5.73 -27.43 -9.13
CA ILE A 390 4.57 -26.82 -8.49
C ILE A 390 4.62 -27.09 -6.99
N TYR A 391 4.49 -26.04 -6.18
CA TYR A 391 4.38 -26.10 -4.73
C TYR A 391 2.98 -25.72 -4.32
N PHE A 392 2.38 -26.44 -3.39
CA PHE A 392 0.97 -26.25 -3.05
C PHE A 392 0.64 -26.71 -1.62
N SER A 393 -0.32 -26.02 -0.99
CA SER A 393 -0.93 -26.43 0.26
C SER A 393 -1.91 -27.58 0.03
N THR A 394 -1.81 -28.62 0.85
CA THR A 394 -2.51 -29.91 0.74
C THR A 394 -2.92 -30.45 2.12
N ASP A 395 -3.70 -31.53 2.12
CA ASP A 395 -4.13 -32.29 3.30
C ASP A 395 -4.81 -31.37 4.33
N GLU A 396 -5.87 -30.70 3.88
CA GLU A 396 -6.59 -29.63 4.60
C GLU A 396 -5.70 -28.46 5.04
N ASN A 397 -4.80 -28.05 4.14
CA ASN A 397 -3.77 -27.03 4.36
C ASN A 397 -2.80 -27.37 5.50
N GLY A 398 -2.84 -28.57 6.07
CA GLY A 398 -1.91 -29.00 7.10
C GLY A 398 -0.48 -29.14 6.59
N CYS A 399 -0.31 -29.48 5.31
CA CYS A 399 0.98 -29.73 4.69
C CYS A 399 1.23 -28.84 3.46
N LEU A 400 2.49 -28.53 3.20
CA LEU A 400 2.96 -28.01 1.93
C LEU A 400 3.70 -29.11 1.17
N ALA A 401 3.39 -29.30 -0.11
CA ALA A 401 4.01 -30.31 -0.96
C ALA A 401 4.53 -29.72 -2.27
N VAL A 402 5.38 -30.48 -2.96
CA VAL A 402 5.95 -30.17 -4.26
C VAL A 402 5.81 -31.34 -5.21
N CYS A 403 5.52 -31.06 -6.48
CA CYS A 403 5.66 -32.01 -7.59
C CYS A 403 6.58 -31.41 -8.66
N LYS A 404 7.44 -32.23 -9.25
CA LYS A 404 8.10 -31.86 -10.50
C LYS A 404 7.03 -31.76 -11.61
N LEU A 405 7.22 -30.86 -12.56
CA LEU A 405 6.39 -30.78 -13.77
C LEU A 405 7.07 -31.51 -14.94
N SER A 406 6.23 -32.01 -15.84
CA SER A 406 6.61 -32.59 -17.13
C SER A 406 7.33 -31.59 -18.01
N ASP A 407 8.01 -32.07 -19.05
CA ASP A 407 8.86 -31.25 -19.92
C ASP A 407 8.13 -30.11 -20.65
N ASP A 408 6.81 -30.24 -20.87
CA ASP A 408 5.95 -29.19 -21.43
C ASP A 408 5.30 -28.29 -20.36
N TYR A 409 5.58 -28.56 -19.09
CA TYR A 409 5.03 -27.95 -17.88
C TYR A 409 3.51 -28.12 -17.71
N LEU A 410 2.84 -29.02 -18.43
CA LEU A 410 1.38 -29.13 -18.42
C LEU A 410 0.84 -30.14 -17.40
N ARG A 411 1.70 -31.00 -16.86
CA ARG A 411 1.34 -32.05 -15.89
C ARG A 411 2.37 -32.17 -14.76
N PRO A 412 1.94 -32.51 -13.53
CA PRO A 412 2.83 -32.92 -12.47
C PRO A 412 3.30 -34.36 -12.73
N GLU A 413 4.55 -34.62 -12.40
CA GLU A 413 5.20 -35.93 -12.51
C GLU A 413 5.41 -36.52 -11.12
N GLY A 414 5.10 -37.82 -11.00
CA GLY A 414 5.34 -38.58 -9.77
C GLY A 414 4.36 -38.27 -8.64
N GLU A 415 4.73 -38.74 -7.45
CA GLU A 415 3.99 -38.48 -6.22
C GLU A 415 4.38 -37.13 -5.61
N ALA A 416 3.47 -36.53 -4.85
CA ALA A 416 3.73 -35.31 -4.12
C ALA A 416 4.74 -35.55 -2.99
N ILE A 417 5.80 -34.73 -2.94
CA ILE A 417 6.81 -34.77 -1.89
C ILE A 417 6.48 -33.68 -0.87
N TYR A 418 6.39 -34.03 0.41
CA TYR A 418 6.10 -33.06 1.45
C TYR A 418 7.33 -32.19 1.76
N CYS A 419 7.16 -30.88 1.59
CA CYS A 419 8.15 -29.89 1.98
C CYS A 419 8.07 -29.60 3.48
N LEU A 420 6.85 -29.34 3.96
CA LEU A 420 6.55 -28.98 5.35
C LEU A 420 5.29 -29.72 5.80
N SER A 421 5.44 -30.73 6.66
CA SER A 421 4.31 -31.58 7.11
C SER A 421 3.71 -31.08 8.41
N TRP A 422 2.38 -30.90 8.44
CA TRP A 422 1.62 -30.48 9.63
C TRP A 422 2.15 -29.19 10.25
N LYS A 423 2.40 -28.20 9.39
CA LYS A 423 2.89 -26.87 9.74
C LYS A 423 1.90 -25.76 9.45
N TRP A 424 0.78 -26.06 8.78
CA TRP A 424 -0.25 -25.08 8.41
C TRP A 424 0.32 -23.84 7.72
N ARG A 425 1.13 -24.10 6.68
CA ARG A 425 1.76 -23.08 5.85
C ARG A 425 1.06 -22.97 4.50
N GLU A 426 0.95 -21.74 4.02
CA GLU A 426 0.30 -21.37 2.76
C GLU A 426 1.09 -20.29 2.02
N ALA A 427 0.56 -19.83 0.89
CA ALA A 427 1.12 -18.78 0.06
C ALA A 427 2.63 -18.97 -0.28
N PRO A 428 3.04 -20.12 -0.84
CA PRO A 428 4.45 -20.43 -1.08
C PRO A 428 5.06 -19.47 -2.11
N ALA A 429 6.25 -18.95 -1.81
CA ALA A 429 7.07 -18.17 -2.74
C ALA A 429 8.49 -18.75 -2.75
N VAL A 430 8.90 -19.31 -3.90
CA VAL A 430 10.15 -20.07 -4.03
C VAL A 430 11.12 -19.33 -4.93
N PHE A 431 12.38 -19.25 -4.52
CA PHE A 431 13.47 -18.74 -5.34
C PHE A 431 14.78 -19.50 -5.07
N ARG A 432 15.76 -19.32 -5.93
CA ARG A 432 17.11 -19.90 -5.77
C ARG A 432 18.13 -18.78 -5.76
N TYR A 433 19.12 -18.89 -4.88
CA TYR A 433 20.33 -18.08 -4.94
C TYR A 433 21.54 -19.00 -4.80
N LYS A 434 22.45 -18.95 -5.79
CA LYS A 434 23.57 -19.89 -5.92
C LYS A 434 23.06 -21.35 -5.87
N ASP A 435 23.53 -22.14 -4.91
CA ASP A 435 23.20 -23.56 -4.71
C ASP A 435 22.20 -23.80 -3.56
N THR A 436 21.49 -22.75 -3.13
CA THR A 436 20.47 -22.84 -2.07
C THR A 436 19.11 -22.41 -2.62
N TYR A 437 18.09 -23.21 -2.33
CA TYR A 437 16.68 -22.91 -2.60
C TYR A 437 16.07 -22.33 -1.34
N TYR A 438 15.21 -21.34 -1.50
CA TYR A 438 14.49 -20.64 -0.45
C TYR A 438 12.99 -20.75 -0.71
N LEU A 439 12.22 -20.96 0.35
CA LEU A 439 10.77 -21.04 0.33
C LEU A 439 10.25 -20.13 1.44
N ILE A 440 9.56 -19.05 1.07
CA ILE A 440 8.85 -18.17 2.01
C ILE A 440 7.37 -18.56 2.00
N THR A 441 6.73 -18.57 3.17
CA THR A 441 5.31 -18.94 3.34
C THR A 441 4.64 -18.05 4.38
N SER A 442 3.31 -17.99 4.39
CA SER A 442 2.51 -17.49 5.53
C SER A 442 1.88 -18.64 6.32
N GLY A 443 1.38 -18.36 7.51
CA GLY A 443 0.49 -19.27 8.24
C GLY A 443 -0.96 -19.20 7.72
N CYS A 444 -1.79 -20.17 8.08
CA CYS A 444 -3.21 -20.23 7.69
C CYS A 444 -4.14 -19.47 8.65
N THR A 445 -4.37 -18.18 8.41
CA THR A 445 -5.27 -17.33 9.22
C THR A 445 -6.37 -16.65 8.41
N GLY A 446 -6.73 -17.23 7.26
CA GLY A 446 -7.72 -16.65 6.35
C GLY A 446 -7.22 -15.32 5.79
N TRP A 447 -7.99 -14.25 6.00
CA TRP A 447 -7.63 -12.91 5.50
C TRP A 447 -6.76 -12.11 6.47
N ASP A 448 -6.65 -12.54 7.73
CA ASP A 448 -5.85 -11.80 8.72
C ASP A 448 -4.37 -12.02 8.41
N PRO A 449 -3.55 -10.96 8.31
CA PRO A 449 -2.12 -11.11 8.07
C PRO A 449 -1.43 -11.71 9.30
N ASN A 450 -0.38 -12.47 9.05
CA ASN A 450 0.35 -13.23 10.07
C ASN A 450 1.85 -13.23 9.79
N GLU A 451 2.57 -13.94 10.65
CA GLU A 451 4.02 -14.07 10.59
C GLU A 451 4.46 -14.95 9.41
N ALA A 452 5.29 -14.37 8.54
CA ALA A 452 5.99 -15.13 7.51
C ALA A 452 6.99 -16.13 8.16
N ASP A 453 7.34 -17.16 7.41
CA ASP A 453 8.38 -18.12 7.77
C ASP A 453 9.11 -18.49 6.48
N TYR A 454 10.41 -18.74 6.57
CA TYR A 454 11.18 -19.24 5.45
C TYR A 454 11.92 -20.54 5.76
N ALA A 455 12.12 -21.34 4.72
CA ALA A 455 12.89 -22.56 4.77
C ALA A 455 13.91 -22.61 3.63
N THR A 456 14.99 -23.36 3.83
CA THR A 456 16.01 -23.60 2.79
C THR A 456 16.19 -25.07 2.45
N ALA A 457 16.60 -25.35 1.22
CA ALA A 457 16.98 -26.69 0.76
C ALA A 457 18.17 -26.66 -0.22
N LYS A 458 18.79 -27.82 -0.44
CA LYS A 458 19.81 -28.03 -1.50
C LYS A 458 19.27 -28.59 -2.80
N SER A 459 17.97 -28.88 -2.83
CA SER A 459 17.23 -29.37 -4.00
C SER A 459 15.84 -28.73 -3.96
N PRO A 460 15.20 -28.45 -5.10
CA PRO A 460 13.83 -27.92 -5.13
C PRO A 460 12.84 -28.90 -4.47
N LEU A 461 13.16 -30.19 -4.41
CA LEU A 461 12.32 -31.21 -3.75
C LEU A 461 12.57 -31.34 -2.24
N GLY A 462 13.49 -30.57 -1.67
CA GLY A 462 13.91 -30.69 -0.27
C GLY A 462 15.06 -31.69 -0.05
N PRO A 463 15.29 -32.14 1.19
CA PRO A 463 14.53 -31.76 2.39
C PRO A 463 14.67 -30.27 2.72
N TRP A 464 13.63 -29.71 3.34
CA TRP A 464 13.55 -28.29 3.70
C TRP A 464 13.79 -28.10 5.20
N THR A 465 14.57 -27.08 5.55
CA THR A 465 14.86 -26.68 6.95
C THR A 465 14.26 -25.30 7.21
N GLN A 466 13.35 -25.18 8.18
CA GLN A 466 12.72 -23.91 8.57
C GLN A 466 13.66 -23.06 9.42
N HIS A 467 13.55 -21.73 9.28
CA HIS A 467 14.41 -20.74 9.95
C HIS A 467 13.65 -19.65 10.70
N GLY A 468 12.31 -19.62 10.61
CA GLY A 468 11.49 -18.60 11.26
C GLY A 468 11.25 -17.37 10.39
N ASN A 469 10.86 -16.26 11.01
CA ASN A 469 10.39 -15.08 10.30
C ASN A 469 11.52 -14.29 9.65
N PRO A 470 11.51 -14.12 8.31
CA PRO A 470 12.50 -13.29 7.62
C PRO A 470 12.21 -11.78 7.74
N CYS A 471 11.00 -11.40 8.14
CA CYS A 471 10.63 -9.99 8.28
C CYS A 471 11.20 -9.39 9.56
N VAL A 472 11.71 -8.16 9.48
CA VAL A 472 12.23 -7.42 10.64
C VAL A 472 11.62 -6.01 10.74
N GLY A 473 11.62 -5.45 11.94
CA GLY A 473 11.08 -4.11 12.23
C GLY A 473 9.60 -4.10 12.59
N GLU A 474 9.03 -2.88 12.64
CA GLU A 474 7.63 -2.68 13.03
C GLU A 474 6.68 -3.38 12.05
N GLY A 475 5.73 -4.16 12.58
CA GLY A 475 4.77 -4.91 11.77
C GLY A 475 5.27 -6.24 11.20
N ALA A 476 6.53 -6.62 11.44
CA ALA A 476 7.12 -7.87 10.93
C ALA A 476 6.37 -9.15 11.35
N ASN A 477 5.81 -9.17 12.56
CA ASN A 477 4.98 -10.29 13.07
C ASN A 477 3.64 -10.46 12.32
N LYS A 478 3.33 -9.56 11.40
CA LYS A 478 2.19 -9.62 10.48
C LYS A 478 2.61 -9.41 9.04
N THR A 479 3.89 -9.60 8.70
CA THR A 479 4.41 -9.36 7.35
C THR A 479 4.00 -7.97 6.83
N PHE A 480 4.09 -6.97 7.71
CA PHE A 480 3.70 -5.57 7.48
C PHE A 480 2.23 -5.39 7.05
N GLY A 481 1.35 -6.31 7.47
CA GLY A 481 -0.07 -6.34 7.12
C GLY A 481 -0.38 -7.08 5.83
N GLY A 482 0.59 -7.73 5.19
CA GLY A 482 0.39 -8.48 3.95
C GLY A 482 0.57 -9.99 4.06
N GLN A 483 0.46 -10.64 2.91
CA GLN A 483 0.69 -12.08 2.72
C GLN A 483 1.53 -12.29 1.45
N GLY A 484 2.68 -12.96 1.59
CA GLY A 484 3.59 -13.26 0.47
C GLY A 484 2.92 -14.09 -0.62
N TYR A 485 3.33 -13.91 -1.87
CA TYR A 485 2.84 -14.73 -2.99
C TYR A 485 3.89 -15.02 -4.08
N TRP A 486 4.96 -14.22 -4.14
CA TRP A 486 6.01 -14.38 -5.15
C TRP A 486 7.33 -13.75 -4.70
N VAL A 487 8.43 -14.24 -5.27
CA VAL A 487 9.73 -13.57 -5.24
C VAL A 487 10.17 -13.35 -6.69
N LEU A 488 10.36 -12.09 -7.07
CA LEU A 488 10.84 -11.72 -8.40
C LEU A 488 12.38 -11.71 -8.41
N PRO A 489 13.05 -12.58 -9.18
CA PRO A 489 14.48 -12.46 -9.45
C PRO A 489 14.73 -11.33 -10.45
N VAL A 490 15.27 -10.19 -9.98
CA VAL A 490 15.63 -9.06 -10.85
C VAL A 490 17.03 -9.26 -11.43
N ASP A 491 17.97 -9.69 -10.59
CA ASP A 491 19.32 -10.09 -10.97
C ASP A 491 19.76 -11.20 -10.02
N GLU A 492 19.41 -12.44 -10.37
CA GLU A 492 19.65 -13.61 -9.51
C GLU A 492 21.15 -13.81 -9.22
N GLU A 493 22.02 -13.53 -10.19
CA GLU A 493 23.47 -13.69 -10.06
C GLU A 493 24.04 -12.75 -8.99
N LYS A 494 23.55 -11.51 -8.94
CA LYS A 494 23.91 -10.53 -7.90
C LYS A 494 23.14 -10.71 -6.59
N GLY A 495 22.13 -11.58 -6.57
CA GLY A 495 21.28 -11.81 -5.40
C GLY A 495 20.23 -10.71 -5.20
N HIS A 496 19.80 -10.07 -6.29
CA HIS A 496 18.79 -9.02 -6.25
C HIS A 496 17.39 -9.62 -6.47
N PHE A 497 16.61 -9.65 -5.40
CA PHE A 497 15.26 -10.20 -5.39
C PHE A 497 14.27 -9.22 -4.76
N ILE A 498 13.01 -9.30 -5.20
CA ILE A 498 11.90 -8.54 -4.62
C ILE A 498 10.89 -9.52 -4.03
N PHE A 499 10.67 -9.45 -2.73
CA PHE A 499 9.56 -10.12 -2.07
C PHE A 499 8.26 -9.37 -2.39
N MET A 500 7.25 -10.10 -2.85
CA MET A 500 5.97 -9.57 -3.26
C MET A 500 4.85 -10.17 -2.41
N ALA A 501 4.05 -9.29 -1.80
CA ALA A 501 2.93 -9.64 -0.95
C ALA A 501 1.70 -8.76 -1.24
N ASP A 502 0.51 -9.29 -0.94
CA ASP A 502 -0.76 -8.56 -1.03
C ASP A 502 -1.21 -8.08 0.36
N ILE A 503 -1.69 -6.84 0.43
CA ILE A 503 -2.47 -6.34 1.57
C ILE A 503 -3.95 -6.57 1.25
N TRP A 504 -4.47 -7.71 1.70
CA TRP A 504 -5.84 -8.12 1.40
C TRP A 504 -6.89 -7.22 2.05
N ARG A 505 -7.89 -6.82 1.26
CA ARG A 505 -9.08 -6.09 1.73
C ARG A 505 -10.35 -6.87 1.40
N PRO A 506 -10.75 -7.89 2.17
CA PRO A 506 -11.83 -8.81 1.78
C PRO A 506 -13.17 -8.12 1.50
N SER A 507 -13.51 -7.05 2.22
CA SER A 507 -14.73 -6.26 1.97
C SER A 507 -14.68 -5.39 0.71
N ARG A 508 -13.48 -5.16 0.16
CA ARG A 508 -13.20 -4.34 -1.03
C ARG A 508 -12.04 -4.95 -1.80
N HIS A 509 -12.23 -6.20 -2.23
CA HIS A 509 -11.13 -7.02 -2.70
C HIS A 509 -10.38 -6.39 -3.89
N THR A 510 -11.10 -5.67 -4.75
CA THR A 510 -10.53 -4.87 -5.87
C THR A 510 -9.55 -3.80 -5.42
N GLU A 511 -9.66 -3.33 -4.18
CA GLU A 511 -8.80 -2.32 -3.55
C GLU A 511 -7.73 -2.96 -2.66
N SER A 512 -7.38 -4.24 -2.83
CA SER A 512 -6.19 -4.78 -2.16
C SER A 512 -4.94 -4.10 -2.73
N SER A 513 -3.90 -3.86 -1.92
CA SER A 513 -2.66 -3.20 -2.36
C SER A 513 -1.45 -4.12 -2.22
N TYR A 514 -0.25 -3.61 -2.53
CA TYR A 514 0.94 -4.45 -2.72
C TYR A 514 2.10 -4.03 -1.82
N ILE A 515 2.81 -5.01 -1.29
CA ILE A 515 4.09 -4.84 -0.57
C ILE A 515 5.18 -5.45 -1.45
N TRP A 516 6.03 -4.59 -2.02
CA TRP A 516 7.20 -4.99 -2.80
C TRP A 516 8.46 -4.52 -2.08
N LEU A 517 9.23 -5.46 -1.54
CA LEU A 517 10.38 -5.16 -0.69
C LEU A 517 11.62 -5.90 -1.18
N PRO A 518 12.82 -5.27 -1.13
CA PRO A 518 14.07 -5.96 -1.39
C PRO A 518 14.29 -7.11 -0.40
N ILE A 519 14.74 -8.26 -0.89
CA ILE A 519 15.28 -9.32 -0.03
C ILE A 519 16.77 -9.08 0.15
N GLN A 520 17.23 -9.03 1.40
CA GLN A 520 18.64 -8.99 1.74
C GLN A 520 19.12 -10.40 2.06
N ILE A 521 20.11 -10.90 1.32
CA ILE A 521 20.78 -12.18 1.60
C ILE A 521 22.07 -11.89 2.37
N LEU A 522 22.16 -12.41 3.59
CA LEU A 522 23.29 -12.21 4.50
C LEU A 522 24.44 -13.17 4.17
N SER A 523 25.60 -12.95 4.81
CA SER A 523 26.83 -13.72 4.55
C SER A 523 26.71 -15.20 4.90
N ASP A 524 25.93 -15.53 5.94
CA ASP A 524 25.60 -16.89 6.38
C ASP A 524 24.53 -17.58 5.50
N GLY A 525 23.94 -16.85 4.56
CA GLY A 525 22.89 -17.33 3.68
C GLY A 525 21.46 -17.19 4.22
N SER A 526 21.28 -16.64 5.42
CA SER A 526 19.97 -16.23 5.94
C SER A 526 19.41 -15.05 5.13
N ILE A 527 18.09 -14.82 5.22
CA ILE A 527 17.42 -13.73 4.51
C ILE A 527 16.71 -12.78 5.47
N ARG A 528 16.70 -11.50 5.11
CA ARG A 528 16.01 -10.42 5.81
C ARG A 528 15.14 -9.62 4.85
N ILE A 529 13.93 -9.29 5.30
CA ILE A 529 12.97 -8.45 4.59
C ILE A 529 12.55 -7.32 5.54
N GLU A 530 12.72 -6.09 5.10
CA GLU A 530 12.44 -4.91 5.92
C GLU A 530 11.53 -3.95 5.16
N TRP A 531 10.63 -3.29 5.89
CA TRP A 531 9.74 -2.30 5.32
C TRP A 531 10.52 -1.08 4.82
N VAL A 532 10.39 -0.73 3.54
CA VAL A 532 10.93 0.51 2.97
C VAL A 532 9.81 1.26 2.28
N ASP A 533 9.50 2.50 2.72
CA ASP A 533 8.36 3.27 2.21
C ASP A 533 8.45 3.52 0.70
N GLU A 534 9.65 3.89 0.24
CA GLU A 534 9.91 4.21 -1.17
C GLU A 534 11.37 3.89 -1.55
N TRP A 535 11.56 3.15 -2.64
CA TRP A 535 12.88 2.71 -3.11
C TRP A 535 12.94 2.51 -4.64
N THR A 536 14.14 2.42 -5.19
CA THR A 536 14.41 2.25 -6.63
C THR A 536 15.17 0.94 -6.90
N LEU A 537 15.22 0.48 -8.15
CA LEU A 537 15.94 -0.76 -8.48
C LEU A 537 17.45 -0.65 -8.25
N GLU A 538 17.99 0.58 -8.22
CA GLU A 538 19.39 0.85 -7.83
C GLU A 538 19.65 0.57 -6.35
N ASP A 539 18.61 0.49 -5.53
CA ASP A 539 18.72 0.19 -4.11
C ASP A 539 18.75 -1.32 -3.84
N LEU A 540 18.52 -2.17 -4.85
CA LEU A 540 18.70 -3.61 -4.72
C LEU A 540 20.17 -3.94 -4.42
N GLY A 541 20.38 -4.84 -3.47
CA GLY A 541 21.71 -5.21 -2.97
C GLY A 541 22.24 -4.27 -1.89
N ASN A 542 21.58 -3.15 -1.62
CA ASN A 542 21.88 -2.36 -0.43
C ASN A 542 21.58 -3.21 0.82
N LYS A 543 22.53 -3.28 1.75
CA LYS A 543 22.37 -4.02 3.01
C LYS A 543 23.27 -3.50 4.10
N VAL A 544 22.85 -3.68 5.33
CA VAL A 544 23.71 -3.50 6.49
C VAL A 544 24.42 -4.82 6.76
N LEU A 545 25.73 -4.77 7.02
CA LEU A 545 26.50 -5.92 7.42
C LEU A 545 26.45 -6.05 8.94
N GLU A 546 26.14 -7.25 9.42
CA GLU A 546 26.11 -7.50 10.85
C GLU A 546 27.52 -7.35 11.44
N PRO A 547 27.65 -6.66 12.58
CA PRO A 547 28.92 -6.55 13.29
C PRO A 547 29.31 -7.90 13.89
N ASP A 548 30.60 -8.09 14.15
CA ASP A 548 31.09 -9.26 14.89
C ASP A 548 30.46 -9.34 16.27
N ASP A 549 30.19 -10.56 16.75
CA ASP A 549 29.66 -10.82 18.09
C ASP A 549 30.55 -10.21 19.18
N LEU A 550 29.90 -9.61 20.19
CA LEU A 550 30.56 -8.92 21.28
C LEU A 550 30.59 -9.79 22.55
N TYR A 551 31.78 -10.20 22.96
CA TYR A 551 32.01 -10.95 24.20
C TYR A 551 32.48 -10.02 25.33
N VAL A 552 31.70 -9.90 26.40
CA VAL A 552 31.95 -8.99 27.53
C VAL A 552 31.90 -9.75 28.86
N TYR A 553 32.76 -9.43 29.82
CA TYR A 553 32.72 -10.04 31.15
C TYR A 553 31.74 -9.30 32.07
N TYR A 554 31.10 -10.04 32.97
CA TYR A 554 30.14 -9.50 33.91
C TYR A 554 30.79 -8.44 34.79
N GLY A 555 30.23 -7.22 34.79
CA GLY A 555 30.80 -6.07 35.50
C GLY A 555 31.63 -5.13 34.62
N ASP A 556 32.02 -5.54 33.41
CA ASP A 556 32.68 -4.67 32.44
C ASP A 556 31.70 -3.71 31.74
N TRP A 557 32.23 -2.59 31.25
CA TRP A 557 31.49 -1.65 30.43
C TRP A 557 31.26 -2.21 29.01
N ILE A 558 29.99 -2.33 28.63
CA ILE A 558 29.60 -2.71 27.27
C ILE A 558 29.80 -1.51 26.34
N LYS A 559 30.55 -1.74 25.25
CA LYS A 559 30.81 -0.74 24.21
C LYS A 559 30.28 -1.25 22.89
N LEU A 560 29.03 -0.92 22.59
CA LEU A 560 28.45 -1.18 21.28
C LEU A 560 29.19 -0.34 20.22
N PRO A 561 29.38 -0.88 19.00
CA PRO A 561 30.07 -0.15 17.95
C PRO A 561 29.26 1.09 17.56
N LYS A 562 29.94 2.23 17.37
CA LYS A 562 29.26 3.48 16.96
C LYS A 562 28.88 3.49 15.49
N THR A 563 29.57 2.68 14.69
CA THR A 563 29.37 2.55 13.26
C THR A 563 29.34 1.08 12.87
N VAL A 564 28.60 0.76 11.83
CA VAL A 564 28.55 -0.57 11.19
C VAL A 564 28.92 -0.45 9.72
N LYS A 565 29.36 -1.56 9.13
CA LYS A 565 29.61 -1.63 7.69
C LYS A 565 28.30 -1.78 6.94
N THR A 566 28.23 -1.12 5.81
CA THR A 566 27.07 -1.13 4.92
C THR A 566 27.52 -1.29 3.50
N ILE A 567 26.72 -1.94 2.67
CA ILE A 567 26.92 -1.99 1.22
C ILE A 567 25.86 -1.10 0.62
N ILE A 568 26.28 -0.04 -0.08
CA ILE A 568 25.39 0.85 -0.83
C ILE A 568 25.86 0.85 -2.28
N ARG A 569 25.02 0.38 -3.20
CA ARG A 569 25.33 0.32 -4.64
C ARG A 569 26.65 -0.40 -4.93
N GLY A 570 26.92 -1.46 -4.17
CA GLY A 570 28.14 -2.29 -4.28
C GLY A 570 29.38 -1.73 -3.58
N GLU A 571 29.30 -0.54 -2.97
CA GLU A 571 30.42 0.05 -2.21
C GLU A 571 30.24 -0.17 -0.71
N GLU A 572 31.30 -0.63 -0.04
CA GLU A 572 31.33 -0.73 1.41
C GLU A 572 31.57 0.64 2.07
N LYS A 573 30.72 1.03 3.01
CA LYS A 573 30.78 2.31 3.74
C LYS A 573 30.49 2.12 5.22
N ASP A 574 31.14 2.90 6.06
CA ASP A 574 30.78 3.03 7.48
C ASP A 574 29.52 3.90 7.61
N ALA A 575 28.56 3.45 8.43
CA ALA A 575 27.36 4.20 8.77
C ALA A 575 27.17 4.22 10.29
N ASN A 576 26.69 5.33 10.84
CA ASN A 576 26.41 5.42 12.28
C ASN A 576 25.23 4.51 12.63
N VAL A 577 25.26 3.97 13.85
CA VAL A 577 24.16 3.19 14.41
C VAL A 577 23.71 3.77 15.74
N LEU A 578 22.39 3.89 15.89
CA LEU A 578 21.71 4.25 17.12
C LEU A 578 21.10 2.98 17.71
N TRP A 579 21.76 2.41 18.72
CA TRP A 579 21.31 1.19 19.38
C TRP A 579 20.12 1.43 20.29
N ASP A 580 19.20 0.46 20.30
CA ASP A 580 18.10 0.42 21.27
C ASP A 580 18.63 0.26 22.70
N SER A 581 17.84 0.67 23.69
CA SER A 581 18.18 0.41 25.09
C SER A 581 18.05 -1.09 25.42
N ALA A 582 19.08 -1.71 25.98
CA ALA A 582 19.01 -3.07 26.51
C ALA A 582 19.50 -3.14 27.97
N ASP A 583 18.97 -4.11 28.72
CA ASP A 583 19.36 -4.38 30.10
C ASP A 583 20.32 -5.57 30.20
N PHE A 584 21.58 -5.24 30.43
CA PHE A 584 22.71 -6.15 30.44
C PHE A 584 23.14 -6.59 31.86
N ARG A 585 22.24 -6.53 32.85
CA ARG A 585 22.57 -6.80 34.26
C ARG A 585 22.79 -8.27 34.62
N LYS A 586 22.69 -9.21 33.68
CA LYS A 586 22.86 -10.65 33.93
C LYS A 586 23.83 -11.26 32.91
N VAL A 587 24.46 -12.36 33.31
CA VAL A 587 25.19 -13.24 32.40
C VAL A 587 24.19 -13.86 31.43
N GLY A 588 24.55 -13.94 30.16
CA GLY A 588 23.70 -14.51 29.10
C GLY A 588 24.02 -13.97 27.72
N HIS A 589 23.30 -14.50 26.73
CA HIS A 589 23.27 -13.98 25.36
C HIS A 589 22.13 -12.98 25.23
N TYR A 590 22.43 -11.87 24.57
CA TYR A 590 21.51 -10.78 24.30
C TYR A 590 21.61 -10.41 22.82
N GLU A 591 20.47 -10.19 22.19
CA GLU A 591 20.38 -9.57 20.87
C GLU A 591 19.91 -8.13 21.05
N ILE A 592 20.69 -7.17 20.57
CA ILE A 592 20.30 -5.76 20.59
C ILE A 592 20.15 -5.26 19.16
N SER A 593 19.00 -4.64 18.87
CA SER A 593 18.77 -3.99 17.58
C SER A 593 19.25 -2.54 17.61
N GLY A 594 19.65 -2.01 16.45
CA GLY A 594 20.02 -0.62 16.28
C GLY A 594 19.61 -0.09 14.93
N LYS A 595 19.25 1.19 14.88
CA LYS A 595 18.88 1.89 13.64
C LYS A 595 20.11 2.47 12.97
N VAL A 596 20.29 2.20 11.68
CA VAL A 596 21.44 2.69 10.91
C VAL A 596 21.10 4.01 10.21
N GLU A 597 21.92 5.03 10.40
CA GLU A 597 21.76 6.33 9.75
C GLU A 597 22.06 6.25 8.24
N GLY A 598 21.31 7.01 7.44
CA GLY A 598 21.51 7.07 5.98
C GLY A 598 20.87 5.92 5.20
N PHE A 599 20.27 4.96 5.90
CA PHE A 599 19.44 3.92 5.32
C PHE A 599 17.95 4.19 5.61
N LYS A 600 17.09 4.07 4.59
CA LYS A 600 15.64 4.13 4.80
C LYS A 600 15.21 2.82 5.45
N ASN A 601 14.83 2.88 6.73
CA ASN A 601 14.42 1.72 7.53
C ASN A 601 15.45 0.59 7.38
N SER A 602 16.61 0.73 8.03
CA SER A 602 17.51 -0.40 8.20
C SER A 602 17.91 -0.59 9.65
N TYR A 603 17.64 -1.78 10.15
CA TYR A 603 18.10 -2.25 11.45
C TYR A 603 19.33 -3.16 11.29
N VAL A 604 20.15 -3.16 12.33
CA VAL A 604 21.27 -4.06 12.53
C VAL A 604 21.13 -4.73 13.88
N THR A 605 21.56 -5.97 14.01
CA THR A 605 21.47 -6.74 15.25
C THR A 605 22.88 -7.05 15.75
N GLN A 606 23.19 -6.62 16.96
CA GLN A 606 24.43 -7.01 17.63
C GLN A 606 24.13 -8.12 18.62
N ASN A 607 24.80 -9.27 18.47
CA ASN A 607 24.87 -10.25 19.55
C ASN A 607 25.85 -9.77 20.62
N VAL A 608 25.43 -9.84 21.87
CA VAL A 608 26.24 -9.54 23.05
C VAL A 608 26.19 -10.72 24.00
N TYR A 609 27.35 -11.33 24.24
CA TYR A 609 27.53 -12.42 25.20
C TYR A 609 28.16 -11.87 26.47
N ILE A 610 27.36 -11.77 27.53
CA ILE A 610 27.83 -11.40 28.86
C ILE A 610 28.22 -12.65 29.60
N MET A 611 29.52 -12.79 29.86
CA MET A 611 30.14 -13.98 30.44
C MET A 611 30.48 -13.77 31.92
N PRO A 612 30.51 -14.82 32.75
CA PRO A 612 31.03 -14.70 34.11
C PRO A 612 32.55 -14.43 34.08
N GLU A 613 33.07 -13.69 35.07
CA GLU A 613 34.53 -13.42 35.20
C GLU A 613 35.36 -14.71 35.32
N ASP A 614 34.82 -15.73 36.00
CA ASP A 614 35.49 -17.01 36.26
C ASP A 614 35.01 -18.12 35.32
N ILE A 615 34.98 -17.86 34.01
CA ILE A 615 34.64 -18.90 33.03
C ILE A 615 35.70 -20.02 33.03
N VAL A 616 35.25 -21.26 33.27
CA VAL A 616 36.13 -22.46 33.32
C VAL A 616 36.06 -23.27 32.04
N TYR A 617 34.89 -23.33 31.40
CA TYR A 617 34.68 -23.99 30.12
C TYR A 617 33.86 -23.08 29.22
N PHE A 618 34.20 -23.07 27.93
CA PHE A 618 33.38 -22.47 26.86
C PHE A 618 33.09 -23.56 25.83
N VAL A 619 31.83 -23.85 25.56
CA VAL A 619 31.45 -24.95 24.65
C VAL A 619 30.58 -24.38 23.54
N ASP A 620 30.96 -24.65 22.30
CA ASP A 620 30.22 -24.28 21.10
C ASP A 620 30.09 -25.52 20.19
N CYS A 621 28.98 -26.23 20.36
CA CYS A 621 28.70 -27.52 19.72
C CYS A 621 28.39 -27.45 18.22
N GLY A 622 28.47 -26.25 17.61
CA GLY A 622 28.33 -26.05 16.17
C GLY A 622 29.58 -25.47 15.50
N ALA A 623 30.66 -25.24 16.25
CA ALA A 623 31.82 -24.56 15.73
C ALA A 623 32.68 -25.48 14.82
N ASP A 624 32.89 -25.04 13.59
CA ASP A 624 33.83 -25.69 12.66
C ASP A 624 35.31 -25.42 13.01
N ASN A 625 35.57 -24.51 13.95
CA ASN A 625 36.91 -24.10 14.41
C ASN A 625 36.89 -23.53 15.85
N ASN A 626 38.01 -23.01 16.33
CA ASN A 626 38.13 -22.47 17.69
C ASN A 626 38.07 -20.93 17.75
N ASN A 627 37.60 -20.24 16.71
CA ASN A 627 37.72 -18.78 16.62
C ASN A 627 37.02 -18.06 17.78
N GLU A 628 35.82 -18.49 18.17
CA GLU A 628 35.10 -17.88 19.29
C GLU A 628 35.76 -18.19 20.64
N LEU A 629 36.28 -19.41 20.81
CA LEU A 629 37.05 -19.80 22.00
C LEU A 629 38.28 -18.90 22.19
N GLU A 630 38.96 -18.53 21.11
CA GLU A 630 40.14 -17.65 21.16
C GLU A 630 39.82 -16.22 21.61
N LYS A 631 38.56 -15.77 21.48
CA LYS A 631 38.11 -14.46 21.96
C LYS A 631 37.86 -14.45 23.48
N ILE A 632 37.77 -15.61 24.12
CA ILE A 632 37.51 -15.75 25.56
C ILE A 632 38.82 -15.55 26.35
N LYS A 633 38.81 -14.59 27.26
CA LYS A 633 39.87 -14.33 28.24
C LYS A 633 39.65 -15.19 29.48
N GLY A 634 40.57 -16.12 29.75
CA GLY A 634 40.49 -16.90 31.00
C GLY A 634 41.41 -18.11 31.01
N ASN A 635 41.50 -18.76 32.17
CA ASN A 635 42.20 -20.04 32.34
C ASN A 635 41.24 -21.19 31.97
N LEU A 636 40.82 -21.25 30.71
CA LEU A 636 39.91 -22.28 30.24
C LEU A 636 40.52 -23.67 30.41
N TYR A 637 39.68 -24.61 30.85
CA TYR A 637 40.02 -26.02 30.98
C TYR A 637 39.88 -26.77 29.66
N ASN A 638 39.29 -26.14 28.64
CA ASN A 638 39.25 -26.65 27.28
C ASN A 638 40.09 -25.80 26.32
N SER A 639 40.72 -26.46 25.36
CA SER A 639 41.52 -25.85 24.29
C SER A 639 40.89 -25.95 22.91
N VAL A 640 39.75 -26.63 22.82
CA VAL A 640 38.90 -26.68 21.62
C VAL A 640 37.47 -26.31 21.99
N ALA A 641 36.71 -25.76 21.04
CA ALA A 641 35.35 -25.27 21.27
C ALA A 641 34.35 -26.43 21.44
N ASP A 642 34.61 -27.57 20.80
CA ASP A 642 33.86 -28.81 21.01
C ASP A 642 34.73 -30.07 20.83
N GLN A 643 34.38 -31.14 21.54
CA GLN A 643 34.95 -32.48 21.35
C GLN A 643 34.10 -33.56 22.04
N GLU A 644 34.24 -34.80 21.59
CA GLU A 644 33.79 -35.98 22.34
C GLU A 644 34.45 -36.05 23.72
N TYR A 645 33.73 -36.53 24.74
CA TYR A 645 34.18 -36.60 26.12
C TYR A 645 35.51 -37.38 26.27
N LYS A 646 36.60 -36.63 26.38
CA LYS A 646 37.97 -37.16 26.51
C LYS A 646 38.89 -36.15 27.18
N LYS A 647 40.17 -36.51 27.33
CA LYS A 647 41.17 -35.55 27.79
C LYS A 647 41.40 -34.47 26.74
N ASP A 648 41.30 -33.23 27.16
CA ASP A 648 41.75 -32.08 26.40
C ASP A 648 43.25 -32.18 26.07
N GLY A 649 43.62 -31.93 24.82
CA GLY A 649 44.99 -32.09 24.35
C GLY A 649 46.00 -31.13 24.96
N LYS A 650 45.55 -29.98 25.48
CA LYS A 650 46.43 -28.94 26.05
C LYS A 650 46.38 -28.92 27.58
N THR A 651 45.20 -29.04 28.16
CA THR A 651 45.01 -28.88 29.62
C THR A 651 45.02 -30.20 30.38
N ASN A 652 44.92 -31.34 29.67
CA ASN A 652 44.72 -32.68 30.24
C ASN A 652 43.45 -32.84 31.10
N LYS A 653 42.52 -31.90 31.05
CA LYS A 653 41.23 -31.99 31.76
C LYS A 653 40.25 -32.85 30.97
N MET A 654 39.41 -33.61 31.67
CA MET A 654 38.33 -34.39 31.04
C MET A 654 37.14 -33.48 30.78
N TRP A 655 36.75 -33.35 29.51
CA TRP A 655 35.54 -32.63 29.12
C TRP A 655 35.11 -33.06 27.70
N GLY A 656 33.91 -32.66 27.30
CA GLY A 656 33.35 -32.94 25.99
C GLY A 656 31.93 -33.49 26.06
N TYR A 657 31.29 -33.67 24.91
CA TYR A 657 29.97 -34.27 24.83
C TYR A 657 30.02 -35.79 25.00
N VAL A 658 28.96 -36.37 25.55
CA VAL A 658 28.74 -37.82 25.53
C VAL A 658 27.63 -38.06 24.51
N SER A 659 27.96 -38.67 23.37
CA SER A 659 26.95 -39.00 22.37
C SER A 659 26.19 -40.27 22.80
N ASP A 660 24.92 -40.13 23.17
CA ASP A 660 24.00 -41.26 23.12
C ASP A 660 23.57 -41.41 21.66
N ASN A 661 24.14 -42.37 20.92
CA ASN A 661 23.75 -42.72 19.55
C ASN A 661 22.33 -43.33 19.47
N LYS A 662 21.33 -42.62 20.00
CA LYS A 662 19.89 -42.92 19.93
C LYS A 662 19.08 -41.62 19.82
N ALA A 663 19.17 -40.94 18.69
CA ALA A 663 18.14 -40.03 18.22
C ALA A 663 18.17 -40.00 16.69
#